data_AF-A0A8B7N3F5-F1
#
_entry.id   AF-A0A8B7N3F5-F1
#
_cell.length_a   1.000
_cell.length_b   1.000
_cell.length_c   1.000
_cell.angle_alpha   90.00
_cell.angle_beta   90.00
_cell.angle_gamma   90.00
#
_symmetry.space_group_name_H-M   'P 1'
#
loop_
_entity.id
_entity.type
_entity.pdbx_description
1 polymer ?
#
loop_
_entity_poly.entity_id
_entity_poly.type
_entity_poly.pdbx_seq_one_letter_code
_entity_poly.pdbx_strand_id
1 'polypeptide(L)'
;MARQLEVLTYVFMEPSAAEELTFCWNYWRLLHDAMGDVAMNDWEQILLNCPEAQHIAEAGVYLAYSNKWSVDADYQTLAFPGCNVDAIALLPHQQPALPSVHLLDDPVPQSWRQVARTFKGILDLRLSENHHLQPCDHMLEALNFSSCSLSLFVGCIKDSNSIQSLAKVVMPDSDLWIVTEPHVDLMPLQNKHRELSAWVIVEHTSEGNIAALPTSPHIFLRVKSVAKNQQESLTHTLLGMAPADNRLRSLEVYGCELTEAQLQETLVELQRKNLRTIFRKQIEEGPSRVLTIREKKYALILTDEPPLPPQAEPSRHVSLEHAKSPTSLPVALAVSGENPSVKRTLASSQGHYYMTMYALNVVLPPALRLVMKIVCADKPSEVTYLDYSYTRYKEKKCHGLLSYVSNKSHMMDALNKCDCEELDVRPFDAQPLIELVFLFLSGCSKMYGIDPAIEDAEYKNLVNLMREVRDIRTKWLIGQMENTPEVNGEANRIIDIAIELVREAAKLHRVPDADAVVERAEYACLSLLDKYDDVYIDDDAYAADIVMMENWSQRFLGKVKDEEFKKLRDLGCIEIYESPDHWWVEPLLSIFVSRDHQYKFDETLKNVIFGKLHGVRILLRCRDTKARSFSDVIEQNFPKACSKIGVSSVEYILKYQYPLIFVDAYDEADAMYREVIEEMVYKFHKYPCKIVINHRFVADSLDSSKPLVLPLALKMSKFPKNFKFC
;
A
#
# COMPACT_ATOMS: atom_id res chain seq x y z
N MET A 1 15.43 -28.19 -21.66
CA MET A 1 15.54 -28.15 -20.19
C MET A 1 15.93 -29.49 -19.59
N ALA A 2 15.10 -30.55 -19.58
CA ALA A 2 15.43 -31.83 -18.90
C ALA A 2 16.83 -32.41 -19.22
N ARG A 3 17.25 -32.35 -20.49
CA ARG A 3 18.58 -32.84 -20.94
C ARG A 3 19.76 -31.95 -20.51
N GLN A 4 19.53 -30.68 -20.21
CA GLN A 4 20.54 -29.77 -19.67
C GLN A 4 20.71 -29.98 -18.16
N LEU A 5 19.60 -30.24 -17.45
CA LEU A 5 19.60 -30.55 -16.03
C LEU A 5 20.34 -31.86 -15.71
N GLU A 6 20.13 -32.91 -16.50
CA GLU A 6 20.87 -34.17 -16.37
C GLU A 6 22.38 -33.98 -16.59
N VAL A 7 22.75 -33.20 -17.61
CA VAL A 7 24.16 -32.90 -17.91
C VAL A 7 24.78 -32.09 -16.78
N LEU A 8 24.08 -31.10 -16.24
CA LEU A 8 24.56 -30.30 -15.09
C LEU A 8 24.73 -31.15 -13.84
N THR A 9 23.75 -32.01 -13.54
CA THR A 9 23.84 -32.95 -12.40
C THR A 9 25.07 -33.85 -12.55
N TYR A 10 25.33 -34.39 -13.74
CA TYR A 10 26.54 -35.18 -14.02
C TYR A 10 27.83 -34.36 -13.88
N VAL A 11 27.87 -33.15 -14.43
CA VAL A 11 29.03 -32.24 -14.38
C VAL A 11 29.33 -31.80 -12.96
N PHE A 12 28.34 -31.76 -12.07
CA PHE A 12 28.56 -31.51 -10.65
C PHE A 12 28.91 -32.79 -9.89
N MET A 13 28.29 -33.93 -10.18
CA MET A 13 28.58 -35.22 -9.51
C MET A 13 30.01 -35.72 -9.75
N GLU A 14 30.53 -35.60 -10.97
CA GLU A 14 31.82 -36.18 -11.34
C GLU A 14 33.02 -35.50 -10.64
N PRO A 15 33.10 -34.16 -10.56
CA PRO A 15 34.12 -33.47 -9.76
C PRO A 15 33.90 -33.62 -8.25
N SER A 16 32.64 -33.80 -7.81
CA SER A 16 32.31 -34.06 -6.41
C SER A 16 32.94 -35.33 -5.87
N ALA A 17 32.89 -36.39 -6.68
CA ALA A 17 33.46 -37.69 -6.34
C ALA A 17 34.99 -37.69 -6.32
N ALA A 18 35.63 -36.67 -6.91
CA ALA A 18 37.08 -36.56 -7.03
C ALA A 18 37.75 -35.69 -5.94
N GLU A 19 36.98 -35.11 -5.00
CA GLU A 19 37.46 -34.15 -3.98
C GLU A 19 38.24 -32.93 -4.55
N GLU A 20 38.12 -32.64 -5.85
CA GLU A 20 38.83 -31.51 -6.48
C GLU A 20 38.04 -30.19 -6.34
N LEU A 21 37.88 -29.74 -5.09
CA LEU A 21 37.25 -28.46 -4.72
C LEU A 21 37.74 -27.27 -5.59
N THR A 22 39.04 -27.21 -5.86
CA THR A 22 39.65 -26.16 -6.68
C THR A 22 39.17 -26.15 -8.12
N PHE A 23 38.77 -27.29 -8.68
CA PHE A 23 38.28 -27.36 -10.06
C PHE A 23 36.93 -26.63 -10.19
N CYS A 24 35.96 -26.92 -9.32
CA CYS A 24 34.67 -26.23 -9.31
C CYS A 24 34.83 -24.72 -9.11
N TRP A 25 35.68 -24.27 -8.17
CA TRP A 25 35.91 -22.84 -7.94
C TRP A 25 36.60 -22.12 -9.10
N ASN A 26 37.60 -22.75 -9.72
CA ASN A 26 38.38 -22.13 -10.81
C ASN A 26 37.58 -22.02 -12.12
N TYR A 27 36.68 -22.97 -12.37
CA TYR A 27 35.83 -23.00 -13.57
C TYR A 27 34.41 -22.51 -13.31
N TRP A 28 34.10 -22.06 -12.08
CA TRP A 28 32.77 -21.63 -11.66
C TRP A 28 32.17 -20.57 -12.58
N ARG A 29 32.96 -19.55 -12.92
CA ARG A 29 32.50 -18.46 -13.78
C ARG A 29 32.12 -18.96 -15.18
N LEU A 30 32.88 -19.91 -15.72
CA LEU A 30 32.60 -20.52 -17.02
C LEU A 30 31.39 -21.45 -16.96
N LEU A 31 31.20 -22.17 -15.85
CA LEU A 31 30.00 -22.98 -15.60
C LEU A 31 28.76 -22.09 -15.49
N HIS A 32 28.81 -21.03 -14.67
CA HIS A 32 27.73 -20.05 -14.52
C HIS A 32 27.36 -19.39 -15.86
N ASP A 33 28.36 -18.92 -16.62
CA ASP A 33 28.12 -18.28 -17.91
C ASP A 33 27.59 -19.26 -18.97
N ALA A 34 27.99 -20.54 -18.92
CA ALA A 34 27.48 -21.59 -19.79
C ALA A 34 26.06 -22.07 -19.38
N MET A 35 25.72 -21.92 -18.11
CA MET A 35 24.42 -22.25 -17.55
C MET A 35 23.33 -21.25 -17.97
N GLY A 36 23.66 -19.96 -18.09
CA GLY A 36 22.68 -18.91 -18.36
C GLY A 36 21.71 -18.72 -17.19
N ASP A 37 20.49 -18.21 -17.46
CA ASP A 37 19.43 -18.05 -16.45
C ASP A 37 18.81 -19.40 -16.06
N VAL A 38 19.56 -20.21 -15.31
CA VAL A 38 19.04 -21.45 -14.70
C VAL A 38 18.10 -21.09 -13.57
N ALA A 39 16.86 -21.58 -13.63
CA ALA A 39 15.87 -21.30 -12.61
C ALA A 39 16.26 -21.97 -11.29
N MET A 40 15.87 -21.40 -10.15
CA MET A 40 16.20 -22.00 -8.85
C MET A 40 15.68 -23.44 -8.68
N ASN A 41 14.58 -23.79 -9.34
CA ASN A 41 14.04 -25.16 -9.34
C ASN A 41 15.00 -26.19 -10.00
N ASP A 42 15.88 -25.75 -10.90
CA ASP A 42 16.89 -26.62 -11.50
C ASP A 42 18.07 -26.86 -10.51
N TRP A 43 18.39 -25.87 -9.67
CA TRP A 43 19.35 -26.02 -8.58
C TRP A 43 18.84 -26.94 -7.46
N GLU A 44 17.55 -26.86 -7.13
CA GLU A 44 16.85 -27.80 -6.23
C GLU A 44 17.07 -29.25 -6.67
N GLN A 45 16.83 -29.56 -7.94
CA GLN A 45 17.03 -30.89 -8.49
C GLN A 45 18.49 -31.34 -8.42
N ILE A 46 19.44 -30.45 -8.67
CA ILE A 46 20.88 -30.79 -8.58
C ILE A 46 21.27 -31.11 -7.13
N LEU A 47 20.82 -30.33 -6.15
CA LEU A 47 21.09 -30.54 -4.73
C LEU A 47 20.42 -31.81 -4.18
N LEU A 48 19.16 -32.07 -4.55
CA LEU A 48 18.44 -33.29 -4.15
C LEU A 48 19.08 -34.56 -4.71
N ASN A 49 19.63 -34.49 -5.92
CA ASN A 49 20.34 -35.59 -6.54
C ASN A 49 21.76 -35.79 -5.98
N CYS A 50 22.29 -34.82 -5.24
CA CYS A 50 23.67 -34.81 -4.71
C CYS A 50 23.76 -34.42 -3.22
N PRO A 51 23.05 -35.10 -2.29
CA PRO A 51 22.92 -34.67 -0.90
C PRO A 51 24.23 -34.73 -0.08
N GLU A 52 25.23 -35.48 -0.54
CA GLU A 52 26.53 -35.63 0.15
C GLU A 52 27.62 -34.69 -0.37
N ALA A 53 27.35 -33.92 -1.42
CA ALA A 53 28.34 -33.06 -2.07
C ALA A 53 28.38 -31.66 -1.41
N GLN A 54 29.08 -31.57 -0.29
CA GLN A 54 29.21 -30.35 0.53
C GLN A 54 29.60 -29.08 -0.27
N HIS A 55 30.43 -29.21 -1.29
CA HIS A 55 30.88 -28.11 -2.14
C HIS A 55 29.83 -27.61 -3.15
N ILE A 56 28.86 -28.46 -3.55
CA ILE A 56 27.71 -28.03 -4.37
C ILE A 56 26.78 -27.18 -3.50
N ALA A 57 26.57 -27.57 -2.24
CA ALA A 57 25.82 -26.77 -1.27
C ALA A 57 26.50 -25.41 -1.00
N GLU A 58 27.83 -25.38 -0.83
CA GLU A 58 28.61 -24.14 -0.69
C GLU A 58 28.54 -23.23 -1.93
N ALA A 59 28.51 -23.80 -3.14
CA ALA A 59 28.32 -23.05 -4.38
C ALA A 59 26.88 -22.51 -4.55
N GLY A 60 25.86 -23.30 -4.16
CA GLY A 60 24.45 -22.86 -4.12
C GLY A 60 24.22 -21.73 -3.11
N VAL A 61 24.89 -21.81 -1.95
CA VAL A 61 24.98 -20.75 -0.93
C VAL A 61 25.58 -19.46 -1.50
N TYR A 62 26.65 -19.57 -2.29
CA TYR A 62 27.28 -18.43 -2.94
C TYR A 62 26.35 -17.77 -3.99
N LEU A 63 25.49 -18.54 -4.66
CA LEU A 63 24.51 -18.02 -5.61
C LEU A 63 23.32 -17.32 -4.96
N ALA A 64 22.97 -17.70 -3.73
CA ALA A 64 21.78 -17.18 -3.08
C ALA A 64 21.89 -15.69 -2.74
N TYR A 65 23.11 -15.11 -2.61
CA TYR A 65 23.49 -13.68 -2.36
C TYR A 65 22.57 -12.84 -1.45
N SER A 66 21.65 -13.48 -0.74
CA SER A 66 20.57 -12.87 -0.01
C SER A 66 20.72 -13.29 1.44
N ASN A 67 20.93 -12.29 2.28
CA ASN A 67 20.92 -12.45 3.73
C ASN A 67 19.50 -12.75 4.27
N LYS A 68 18.50 -12.79 3.39
CA LYS A 68 17.08 -13.04 3.68
C LYS A 68 16.61 -14.26 2.89
N TRP A 69 16.24 -15.31 3.61
CA TRP A 69 15.65 -16.51 3.02
C TRP A 69 14.16 -16.50 3.33
N SER A 70 13.30 -16.74 2.34
CA SER A 70 11.85 -16.93 2.53
C SER A 70 11.48 -18.38 2.27
N VAL A 71 10.87 -19.05 3.25
CA VAL A 71 10.32 -20.41 3.09
C VAL A 71 8.80 -20.29 3.08
N ASP A 72 8.15 -20.45 1.93
CA ASP A 72 6.69 -20.46 1.73
C ASP A 72 6.22 -21.93 1.53
N ALA A 73 4.93 -22.28 1.56
CA ALA A 73 4.43 -23.59 1.10
C ALA A 73 3.70 -23.53 -0.23
N ASP A 74 3.35 -22.32 -0.71
CA ASP A 74 2.53 -22.24 -1.91
C ASP A 74 3.36 -22.54 -3.17
N TYR A 75 3.17 -23.73 -3.72
CA TYR A 75 3.69 -24.14 -5.03
C TYR A 75 3.11 -23.35 -6.22
N GLN A 76 2.27 -22.32 -6.01
CA GLN A 76 1.49 -21.70 -7.09
C GLN A 76 1.36 -20.17 -7.08
N THR A 77 1.95 -19.46 -6.13
CA THR A 77 1.83 -17.99 -6.09
C THR A 77 3.14 -17.34 -6.51
N LEU A 78 3.10 -16.69 -7.67
CA LEU A 78 4.21 -15.99 -8.31
C LEU A 78 4.71 -14.82 -7.46
N ALA A 79 5.63 -15.08 -6.54
CA ALA A 79 6.64 -14.14 -6.06
C ALA A 79 7.88 -14.97 -5.62
N PHE A 80 8.83 -15.13 -6.54
CA PHE A 80 10.02 -16.02 -6.43
C PHE A 80 9.69 -17.51 -6.19
N PRO A 81 9.36 -18.28 -7.25
CA PRO A 81 9.26 -19.72 -7.15
C PRO A 81 10.66 -20.31 -6.92
N GLY A 82 10.90 -20.94 -5.76
CA GLY A 82 12.05 -21.83 -5.55
C GLY A 82 12.83 -21.68 -4.24
N CYS A 83 12.21 -21.38 -3.09
CA CYS A 83 12.94 -21.32 -1.80
C CYS A 83 12.33 -22.18 -0.68
N ASN A 84 11.35 -23.02 -1.00
CA ASN A 84 10.40 -23.54 -0.01
C ASN A 84 10.85 -24.83 0.68
N VAL A 85 11.79 -25.57 0.12
CA VAL A 85 12.29 -26.81 0.74
C VAL A 85 13.83 -26.86 0.78
N ASP A 86 14.51 -25.99 0.01
CA ASP A 86 15.97 -25.98 -0.17
C ASP A 86 16.77 -25.32 0.95
N ALA A 87 16.16 -24.40 1.72
CA ALA A 87 16.81 -23.79 2.88
C ALA A 87 17.33 -24.85 3.86
N ILE A 88 16.63 -25.98 3.97
CA ILE A 88 16.81 -27.02 5.00
C ILE A 88 18.04 -27.88 4.69
N ALA A 89 18.27 -28.16 3.41
CA ALA A 89 19.48 -28.85 2.94
C ALA A 89 20.72 -27.95 3.07
N LEU A 90 20.56 -26.63 2.95
CA LEU A 90 21.65 -25.66 3.06
C LEU A 90 21.94 -25.21 4.50
N LEU A 91 20.99 -25.36 5.44
CA LEU A 91 21.14 -24.96 6.85
C LEU A 91 22.39 -25.50 7.58
N PRO A 92 22.85 -26.75 7.36
CA PRO A 92 24.10 -27.25 7.94
C PRO A 92 25.34 -26.55 7.41
N HIS A 93 25.28 -25.97 6.21
CA HIS A 93 26.41 -25.38 5.49
C HIS A 93 26.44 -23.85 5.61
N GLN A 94 25.28 -23.19 5.67
CA GLN A 94 25.16 -21.75 5.91
C GLN A 94 23.89 -21.45 6.71
N GLN A 95 24.01 -20.61 7.74
CA GLN A 95 22.86 -20.06 8.45
C GLN A 95 22.61 -18.63 7.97
N PRO A 96 21.45 -18.31 7.38
CA PRO A 96 21.09 -16.94 7.05
C PRO A 96 21.03 -16.07 8.31
N ALA A 97 21.33 -14.78 8.15
CA ALA A 97 21.29 -13.82 9.26
C ALA A 97 19.87 -13.62 9.81
N LEU A 98 18.86 -13.65 8.92
CA LEU A 98 17.44 -13.54 9.28
C LEU A 98 16.55 -14.28 8.26
N PRO A 99 16.32 -15.59 8.42
CA PRO A 99 15.29 -16.30 7.67
C PRO A 99 13.89 -15.80 8.06
N SER A 100 12.98 -15.76 7.09
CA SER A 100 11.55 -15.53 7.25
C SER A 100 10.79 -16.77 6.76
N VAL A 101 9.95 -17.35 7.61
CA VAL A 101 9.17 -18.54 7.26
C VAL A 101 7.71 -18.14 7.15
N HIS A 102 7.15 -18.34 5.97
CA HIS A 102 5.79 -18.08 5.58
C HIS A 102 4.98 -19.38 5.51
N LEU A 103 3.68 -19.27 5.78
CA LEU A 103 2.60 -20.27 5.61
C LEU A 103 3.05 -21.69 5.21
N LEU A 104 2.95 -22.67 6.09
CA LEU A 104 3.22 -24.08 5.78
C LEU A 104 1.96 -24.94 5.98
N ASP A 105 1.73 -25.92 5.09
CA ASP A 105 0.54 -26.80 5.08
C ASP A 105 0.35 -27.58 6.40
N ASP A 106 -0.90 -27.94 6.71
CA ASP A 106 -1.27 -28.94 7.73
C ASP A 106 -1.40 -30.33 7.06
N PRO A 107 -0.63 -31.37 7.47
CA PRO A 107 0.26 -31.44 8.63
C PRO A 107 1.61 -30.78 8.42
N VAL A 108 2.16 -30.29 9.55
CA VAL A 108 3.52 -29.72 9.65
C VAL A 108 4.50 -30.50 8.78
N PRO A 109 5.11 -29.85 7.77
CA PRO A 109 6.13 -30.50 6.96
C PRO A 109 7.27 -31.02 7.85
N GLN A 110 7.72 -32.25 7.60
CA GLN A 110 8.90 -32.82 8.30
C GLN A 110 10.12 -31.90 8.18
N SER A 111 10.17 -31.18 7.07
CA SER A 111 11.15 -30.18 6.71
C SER A 111 11.17 -29.02 7.74
N TRP A 112 10.03 -28.45 8.14
CA TRP A 112 9.96 -27.44 9.21
C TRP A 112 10.44 -27.96 10.56
N ARG A 113 10.06 -29.18 10.93
CA ARG A 113 10.54 -29.77 12.19
C ARG A 113 12.06 -29.88 12.21
N GLN A 114 12.67 -30.13 11.05
CA GLN A 114 14.12 -30.14 10.92
C GLN A 114 14.71 -28.74 11.09
N VAL A 115 14.16 -27.72 10.40
CA VAL A 115 14.58 -26.30 10.55
C VAL A 115 14.52 -25.85 11.99
N ALA A 116 13.38 -26.05 12.63
CA ALA A 116 13.17 -25.66 14.02
C ALA A 116 14.21 -26.32 14.95
N ARG A 117 14.65 -27.56 14.66
CA ARG A 117 15.66 -28.26 15.45
C ARG A 117 17.10 -27.83 15.14
N THR A 118 17.42 -27.49 13.90
CA THR A 118 18.82 -27.25 13.48
C THR A 118 19.24 -25.78 13.48
N PHE A 119 18.31 -24.86 13.21
CA PHE A 119 18.62 -23.43 13.13
C PHE A 119 18.83 -22.83 14.53
N LYS A 120 19.88 -22.00 14.67
CA LYS A 120 20.28 -21.38 15.96
C LYS A 120 20.31 -19.85 15.91
N GLY A 121 19.94 -19.25 14.78
CA GLY A 121 19.94 -17.79 14.60
C GLY A 121 18.62 -17.12 14.98
N ILE A 122 18.45 -15.90 14.48
CA ILE A 122 17.22 -15.10 14.64
C ILE A 122 16.26 -15.43 13.49
N LEU A 123 14.98 -15.63 13.75
CA LEU A 123 13.97 -16.08 12.78
C LEU A 123 12.74 -15.16 12.82
N ASP A 124 12.20 -14.86 11.63
CA ASP A 124 10.87 -14.29 11.45
C ASP A 124 9.88 -15.40 11.08
N LEU A 125 8.73 -15.46 11.75
CA LEU A 125 7.73 -16.50 11.54
C LEU A 125 6.36 -15.86 11.21
N ARG A 126 5.92 -15.98 9.96
CA ARG A 126 4.72 -15.34 9.40
C ARG A 126 3.73 -16.37 8.87
N LEU A 127 2.93 -16.93 9.77
CA LEU A 127 2.00 -18.03 9.49
C LEU A 127 0.58 -17.56 9.13
N SER A 128 0.37 -16.26 8.91
CA SER A 128 -0.92 -15.70 8.53
C SER A 128 -0.73 -14.49 7.64
N GLU A 129 -0.79 -14.66 6.32
CA GLU A 129 -0.63 -13.55 5.38
C GLU A 129 -1.93 -12.95 4.87
N ASN A 130 -3.02 -13.71 4.76
CA ASN A 130 -4.26 -13.23 4.12
C ASN A 130 -5.51 -13.81 4.75
N HIS A 131 -6.06 -13.16 5.78
CA HIS A 131 -7.43 -13.33 6.30
C HIS A 131 -7.91 -14.74 6.73
N HIS A 132 -7.14 -15.79 6.50
CA HIS A 132 -7.45 -17.16 6.90
C HIS A 132 -7.09 -17.32 8.37
N LEU A 133 -8.11 -17.38 9.23
CA LEU A 133 -8.02 -17.59 10.68
C LEU A 133 -7.60 -19.03 11.05
N GLN A 134 -6.90 -19.74 10.17
CA GLN A 134 -6.52 -21.14 10.42
C GLN A 134 -5.50 -21.20 11.56
N PRO A 135 -5.73 -22.02 12.60
CA PRO A 135 -4.81 -22.17 13.72
C PRO A 135 -3.47 -22.75 13.26
N CYS A 136 -2.38 -22.16 13.73
CA CYS A 136 -1.01 -22.58 13.43
C CYS A 136 -0.33 -23.30 14.62
N ASP A 137 -1.12 -23.80 15.57
CA ASP A 137 -0.64 -24.51 16.78
C ASP A 137 0.30 -25.68 16.45
N HIS A 138 -0.03 -26.46 15.42
CA HIS A 138 0.78 -27.57 14.93
C HIS A 138 2.22 -27.15 14.57
N MET A 139 2.39 -25.95 14.02
CA MET A 139 3.70 -25.39 13.66
C MET A 139 4.54 -25.00 14.88
N LEU A 140 3.89 -24.46 15.91
CA LEU A 140 4.53 -23.98 17.12
C LEU A 140 5.05 -25.11 18.01
N GLU A 141 4.46 -26.30 17.94
CA GLU A 141 4.95 -27.47 18.68
C GLU A 141 6.41 -27.79 18.37
N ALA A 142 6.84 -27.62 17.11
CA ALA A 142 8.22 -27.88 16.68
C ALA A 142 9.24 -26.94 17.35
N LEU A 143 8.83 -25.75 17.79
CA LEU A 143 9.69 -24.77 18.45
C LEU A 143 10.06 -25.16 19.88
N ASN A 144 9.36 -26.14 20.48
CA ASN A 144 9.64 -26.60 21.84
C ASN A 144 11.07 -27.12 22.05
N PHE A 145 11.68 -27.63 20.99
CA PHE A 145 13.04 -28.17 20.99
C PHE A 145 14.01 -27.29 20.20
N SER A 146 13.59 -26.09 19.80
CA SER A 146 14.41 -25.18 19.03
C SER A 146 15.41 -24.44 19.92
N SER A 147 16.55 -24.10 19.33
CA SER A 147 17.53 -23.17 19.91
C SER A 147 17.53 -21.81 19.19
N CYS A 148 16.56 -21.55 18.31
CA CYS A 148 16.44 -20.28 17.62
C CYS A 148 15.88 -19.18 18.52
N SER A 149 16.02 -17.94 18.06
CA SER A 149 15.38 -16.76 18.65
C SER A 149 14.42 -16.15 17.64
N LEU A 150 13.20 -15.79 18.03
CA LEU A 150 12.25 -15.12 17.14
C LEU A 150 12.37 -13.61 17.25
N SER A 151 12.45 -12.88 16.13
CA SER A 151 12.30 -11.42 16.09
C SER A 151 10.88 -10.98 15.75
N LEU A 152 10.15 -11.77 14.96
CA LEU A 152 8.78 -11.49 14.56
C LEU A 152 7.95 -12.77 14.59
N PHE A 153 6.73 -12.67 15.11
CA PHE A 153 5.71 -13.69 14.96
C PHE A 153 4.40 -13.08 14.46
N VAL A 154 3.80 -13.69 13.44
CA VAL A 154 2.45 -13.39 12.95
C VAL A 154 1.69 -14.69 12.76
N GLY A 155 0.58 -14.92 13.47
CA GLY A 155 -0.17 -16.18 13.34
C GLY A 155 -1.42 -16.28 14.20
N CYS A 156 -2.24 -17.30 13.93
CA CYS A 156 -3.43 -17.63 14.72
C CYS A 156 -3.15 -18.78 15.69
N ILE A 157 -3.38 -18.58 16.99
CA ILE A 157 -3.06 -19.57 18.04
C ILE A 157 -4.33 -19.87 18.84
N LYS A 158 -4.67 -21.15 18.98
CA LYS A 158 -5.82 -21.60 19.77
C LYS A 158 -5.46 -22.30 21.07
N ASP A 159 -4.28 -22.88 21.19
CA ASP A 159 -3.84 -23.60 22.38
C ASP A 159 -2.85 -22.76 23.21
N SER A 160 -3.08 -22.72 24.52
CA SER A 160 -2.14 -22.11 25.48
C SER A 160 -0.78 -22.84 25.51
N ASN A 161 -0.72 -24.13 25.19
CA ASN A 161 0.54 -24.87 25.05
C ASN A 161 1.41 -24.32 23.90
N SER A 162 0.78 -23.87 22.83
CA SER A 162 1.47 -23.24 21.70
C SER A 162 2.05 -21.89 22.08
N ILE A 163 1.36 -21.13 22.95
CA ILE A 163 1.90 -19.89 23.54
C ILE A 163 3.12 -20.17 24.42
N GLN A 164 3.11 -21.26 25.21
CA GLN A 164 4.30 -21.65 25.97
C GLN A 164 5.46 -22.04 25.07
N SER A 165 5.17 -22.72 23.96
CA SER A 165 6.18 -23.08 22.94
C SER A 165 6.78 -21.84 22.31
N LEU A 166 5.95 -20.87 21.92
CA LEU A 166 6.36 -19.57 21.39
C LEU A 166 7.21 -18.81 22.42
N ALA A 167 6.77 -18.78 23.69
CA ALA A 167 7.44 -18.11 24.79
C ALA A 167 8.89 -18.59 25.03
N LYS A 168 9.27 -19.80 24.59
CA LYS A 168 10.64 -20.32 24.74
C LYS A 168 11.63 -19.71 23.76
N VAL A 169 11.15 -19.25 22.61
CA VAL A 169 11.98 -18.78 21.50
C VAL A 169 11.87 -17.28 21.25
N VAL A 170 10.85 -16.59 21.75
CA VAL A 170 10.73 -15.13 21.63
C VAL A 170 11.69 -14.38 22.54
N MET A 171 12.13 -13.21 22.06
CA MET A 171 13.06 -12.30 22.70
C MET A 171 12.34 -11.04 23.23
N PRO A 172 12.92 -10.31 24.20
CA PRO A 172 12.32 -9.06 24.71
C PRO A 172 12.12 -7.97 23.66
N ASP A 173 12.82 -8.04 22.52
CA ASP A 173 12.71 -7.10 21.41
C ASP A 173 11.83 -7.59 20.26
N SER A 174 11.19 -8.75 20.40
CA SER A 174 10.34 -9.34 19.37
C SER A 174 9.03 -8.59 19.19
N ASP A 175 8.53 -8.54 17.96
CA ASP A 175 7.18 -8.09 17.66
C ASP A 175 6.25 -9.30 17.50
N LEU A 176 5.13 -9.32 18.21
CA LEU A 176 4.20 -10.46 18.25
C LEU A 176 2.81 -10.03 17.81
N TRP A 177 2.30 -10.65 16.74
CA TRP A 177 0.99 -10.37 16.16
C TRP A 177 0.18 -11.67 16.20
N ILE A 178 -0.63 -11.82 17.24
CA ILE A 178 -1.30 -13.07 17.57
C ILE A 178 -2.80 -12.90 17.38
N VAL A 179 -3.40 -13.72 16.53
CA VAL A 179 -4.86 -13.89 16.48
C VAL A 179 -5.24 -15.04 17.40
N THR A 180 -6.18 -14.85 18.32
CA THR A 180 -6.50 -15.87 19.32
C THR A 180 -7.92 -15.74 19.86
N GLU A 181 -8.37 -16.76 20.58
CA GLU A 181 -9.63 -16.77 21.32
C GLU A 181 -9.40 -16.18 22.73
N PRO A 182 -10.41 -15.55 23.35
CA PRO A 182 -10.20 -14.76 24.57
C PRO A 182 -9.80 -15.59 25.81
N HIS A 183 -9.94 -16.90 25.77
CA HIS A 183 -9.57 -17.81 26.85
C HIS A 183 -8.12 -18.34 26.75
N VAL A 184 -7.38 -17.99 25.69
CA VAL A 184 -5.99 -18.43 25.51
C VAL A 184 -5.05 -17.59 26.38
N ASP A 185 -4.26 -18.27 27.22
CA ASP A 185 -3.36 -17.59 28.16
C ASP A 185 -2.12 -17.02 27.46
N LEU A 186 -2.04 -15.69 27.38
CA LEU A 186 -0.88 -14.95 26.83
C LEU A 186 0.16 -14.56 27.89
N MET A 187 -0.06 -14.87 29.17
CA MET A 187 0.88 -14.58 30.27
C MET A 187 2.30 -15.15 30.07
N PRO A 188 2.52 -16.31 29.41
CA PRO A 188 3.88 -16.80 29.15
C PRO A 188 4.76 -15.83 28.34
N LEU A 189 4.15 -14.86 27.63
CA LEU A 189 4.83 -13.82 26.84
C LEU A 189 5.19 -12.57 27.65
N GLN A 190 4.92 -12.56 28.96
CA GLN A 190 5.27 -11.45 29.86
C GLN A 190 6.75 -11.09 29.74
N ASN A 191 7.04 -9.81 29.44
CA ASN A 191 8.39 -9.25 29.25
C ASN A 191 9.21 -9.86 28.10
N LYS A 192 8.57 -10.58 27.17
CA LYS A 192 9.23 -11.22 26.01
C LYS A 192 8.75 -10.66 24.68
N HIS A 193 8.53 -9.35 24.65
CA HIS A 193 8.07 -8.65 23.46
C HIS A 193 8.37 -7.15 23.57
N ARG A 194 8.73 -6.55 22.43
CA ARG A 194 8.73 -5.10 22.24
C ARG A 194 7.31 -4.60 22.02
N GLU A 195 6.54 -5.35 21.24
CA GLU A 195 5.16 -5.03 20.89
C GLU A 195 4.33 -6.32 20.82
N LEU A 196 3.15 -6.31 21.44
CA LEU A 196 2.21 -7.42 21.40
C LEU A 196 0.87 -6.91 20.85
N SER A 197 0.50 -7.36 19.67
CA SER A 197 -0.77 -7.10 19.01
C SER A 197 -1.66 -8.34 19.08
N ALA A 198 -2.61 -8.33 20.01
CA ALA A 198 -3.57 -9.41 20.22
C ALA A 198 -4.87 -9.11 19.46
N TRP A 199 -5.20 -9.96 18.49
CA TRP A 199 -6.45 -9.92 17.75
C TRP A 199 -7.41 -10.98 18.27
N VAL A 200 -8.57 -10.55 18.75
CA VAL A 200 -9.49 -11.40 19.50
C VAL A 200 -10.86 -11.43 18.82
N ILE A 201 -11.48 -12.59 18.80
CA ILE A 201 -12.84 -12.80 18.32
C ILE A 201 -13.76 -12.77 19.53
N VAL A 202 -14.81 -11.93 19.50
CA VAL A 202 -15.78 -11.85 20.60
C VAL A 202 -16.60 -13.14 20.65
N GLU A 203 -16.59 -13.82 21.80
CA GLU A 203 -17.43 -15.00 22.02
C GLU A 203 -18.92 -14.61 22.09
N HIS A 204 -19.80 -15.47 21.55
CA HIS A 204 -21.25 -15.26 21.60
C HIS A 204 -21.83 -15.41 23.02
N THR A 205 -21.10 -16.08 23.93
CA THR A 205 -21.55 -16.42 25.28
C THR A 205 -20.56 -15.89 26.31
N SER A 206 -21.04 -15.20 27.34
CA SER A 206 -20.24 -14.62 28.43
C SER A 206 -19.77 -15.63 29.49
N GLU A 207 -19.85 -16.93 29.23
CA GLU A 207 -19.68 -17.99 30.23
C GLU A 207 -18.24 -18.53 30.35
N GLY A 208 -17.32 -18.13 29.46
CA GLY A 208 -15.92 -18.53 29.49
C GLY A 208 -15.05 -17.71 30.46
N ASN A 209 -14.10 -18.37 31.14
CA ASN A 209 -13.02 -17.68 31.84
C ASN A 209 -12.08 -17.04 30.81
N ILE A 210 -12.17 -15.72 30.66
CA ILE A 210 -11.29 -14.94 29.80
C ILE A 210 -9.90 -14.83 30.45
N ALA A 211 -8.85 -15.06 29.67
CA ALA A 211 -7.49 -14.90 30.12
C ALA A 211 -7.05 -13.44 30.02
N ALA A 212 -6.50 -12.90 31.11
CA ALA A 212 -5.95 -11.55 31.13
C ALA A 212 -4.69 -11.46 30.24
N LEU A 213 -4.51 -10.32 29.58
CA LEU A 213 -3.29 -10.04 28.82
C LEU A 213 -2.10 -9.82 29.78
N PRO A 214 -0.85 -10.05 29.31
CA PRO A 214 0.35 -9.70 30.08
C PRO A 214 0.36 -8.21 30.39
N THR A 215 1.14 -7.80 31.38
CA THR A 215 1.31 -6.38 31.74
C THR A 215 2.43 -5.76 30.90
N SER A 216 2.12 -4.86 29.98
CA SER A 216 3.13 -4.18 29.16
C SER A 216 2.58 -2.87 28.58
N PRO A 217 3.40 -1.79 28.52
CA PRO A 217 2.98 -0.52 27.92
C PRO A 217 2.84 -0.59 26.38
N HIS A 218 3.09 -1.75 25.77
CA HIS A 218 3.15 -1.93 24.31
C HIS A 218 2.16 -2.98 23.81
N ILE A 219 0.99 -3.08 24.45
CA ILE A 219 -0.07 -4.01 24.07
C ILE A 219 -1.13 -3.32 23.23
N PHE A 220 -1.39 -3.87 22.06
CA PHE A 220 -2.50 -3.48 21.19
C PHE A 220 -3.56 -4.56 21.25
N LEU A 221 -4.76 -4.20 21.71
CA LEU A 221 -5.90 -5.11 21.69
C LEU A 221 -6.82 -4.74 20.53
N ARG A 222 -7.02 -5.70 19.62
CA ARG A 222 -7.88 -5.55 18.45
C ARG A 222 -8.99 -6.58 18.50
N VAL A 223 -10.23 -6.14 18.45
CA VAL A 223 -11.39 -7.02 18.47
C VAL A 223 -12.00 -7.11 17.07
N LYS A 224 -12.26 -8.32 16.58
CA LYS A 224 -12.88 -8.54 15.24
C LYS A 224 -14.36 -8.93 15.36
N SER A 225 -15.14 -8.39 14.42
CA SER A 225 -16.52 -8.76 14.08
C SER A 225 -17.47 -8.76 15.27
N VAL A 226 -18.06 -7.60 15.56
CA VAL A 226 -19.01 -7.44 16.67
C VAL A 226 -20.41 -7.20 16.12
N ALA A 227 -21.30 -8.17 16.30
CA ALA A 227 -22.69 -8.06 15.85
C ALA A 227 -23.51 -7.08 16.71
N LYS A 228 -24.65 -6.60 16.18
CA LYS A 228 -25.53 -5.60 16.83
C LYS A 228 -25.95 -5.92 18.27
N ASN A 229 -25.99 -7.20 18.62
CA ASN A 229 -26.44 -7.71 19.92
C ASN A 229 -25.29 -8.16 20.84
N GLN A 230 -24.03 -7.89 20.49
CA GLN A 230 -22.85 -8.35 21.24
C GLN A 230 -22.19 -7.27 22.10
N GLN A 231 -22.92 -6.22 22.49
CA GLN A 231 -22.38 -5.14 23.34
C GLN A 231 -21.89 -5.66 24.70
N GLU A 232 -22.68 -6.50 25.37
CA GLU A 232 -22.31 -7.08 26.66
C GLU A 232 -21.12 -8.04 26.51
N SER A 233 -21.13 -8.89 25.48
CA SER A 233 -20.02 -9.81 25.19
C SER A 233 -18.72 -9.06 24.88
N LEU A 234 -18.80 -7.96 24.12
CA LEU A 234 -17.66 -7.08 23.86
C LEU A 234 -17.11 -6.50 25.16
N THR A 235 -17.99 -5.91 25.98
CA THR A 235 -17.60 -5.31 27.27
C THR A 235 -16.95 -6.34 28.19
N HIS A 236 -17.57 -7.52 28.32
CA HIS A 236 -17.05 -8.63 29.12
C HIS A 236 -15.68 -9.10 28.63
N THR A 237 -15.52 -9.28 27.30
CA THR A 237 -14.25 -9.67 26.67
C THR A 237 -13.14 -8.66 26.97
N LEU A 238 -13.41 -7.38 26.75
CA LEU A 238 -12.43 -6.32 26.96
C LEU A 238 -11.99 -6.16 28.42
N LEU A 239 -12.93 -6.32 29.36
CA LEU A 239 -12.62 -6.30 30.79
C LEU A 239 -11.87 -7.55 31.25
N GLY A 240 -12.27 -8.73 30.76
CA GLY A 240 -11.60 -9.98 31.11
C GLY A 240 -10.16 -10.05 30.59
N MET A 241 -9.92 -9.48 29.40
CA MET A 241 -8.59 -9.43 28.80
C MET A 241 -7.73 -8.26 29.29
N ALA A 242 -8.27 -7.35 30.09
CA ALA A 242 -7.53 -6.22 30.61
C ALA A 242 -6.24 -6.70 31.32
N PRO A 243 -5.07 -6.11 31.00
CA PRO A 243 -3.85 -6.37 31.76
C PRO A 243 -4.04 -6.06 33.24
N ALA A 244 -3.20 -6.63 34.11
CA ALA A 244 -3.31 -6.42 35.55
C ALA A 244 -3.19 -4.94 35.98
N ASP A 245 -2.47 -4.11 35.21
CA ASP A 245 -2.36 -2.66 35.44
C ASP A 245 -3.45 -1.84 34.73
N ASN A 246 -4.37 -2.51 34.04
CA ASN A 246 -5.45 -1.95 33.23
C ASN A 246 -4.97 -0.96 32.15
N ARG A 247 -3.76 -1.16 31.61
CA ARG A 247 -3.20 -0.27 30.59
C ARG A 247 -2.97 -0.99 29.27
N LEU A 248 -3.62 -0.48 28.24
CA LEU A 248 -3.40 -0.87 26.85
C LEU A 248 -2.73 0.28 26.12
N ARG A 249 -1.93 0.00 25.08
CA ARG A 249 -1.41 1.03 24.19
C ARG A 249 -2.48 1.52 23.22
N SER A 250 -3.27 0.60 22.66
CA SER A 250 -4.40 0.89 21.79
C SER A 250 -5.51 -0.14 22.00
N LEU A 251 -6.75 0.28 21.80
CA LEU A 251 -7.93 -0.56 21.79
C LEU A 251 -8.78 -0.24 20.56
N GLU A 252 -8.95 -1.23 19.69
CA GLU A 252 -9.63 -1.07 18.40
C GLU A 252 -10.66 -2.18 18.18
N VAL A 253 -11.80 -1.83 17.58
CA VAL A 253 -12.88 -2.76 17.22
C VAL A 253 -13.13 -2.69 15.72
N TYR A 254 -13.01 -3.83 15.05
CA TYR A 254 -13.08 -3.99 13.60
C TYR A 254 -14.36 -4.75 13.20
N GLY A 255 -15.02 -4.34 12.12
CA GLY A 255 -16.24 -5.00 11.64
C GLY A 255 -17.39 -4.89 12.65
N CYS A 256 -17.50 -3.75 13.32
CA CYS A 256 -18.47 -3.52 14.38
C CYS A 256 -19.80 -3.02 13.82
N GLU A 257 -20.87 -3.75 14.13
CA GLU A 257 -22.26 -3.37 13.81
C GLU A 257 -22.97 -2.64 14.96
N LEU A 258 -22.33 -2.55 16.13
CA LEU A 258 -22.84 -1.72 17.22
C LEU A 258 -22.91 -0.26 16.79
N THR A 259 -23.95 0.42 17.26
CA THR A 259 -24.08 1.88 17.10
C THR A 259 -23.04 2.61 17.96
N GLU A 260 -22.75 3.86 17.61
CA GLU A 260 -21.85 4.71 18.39
C GLU A 260 -22.32 4.87 19.84
N ALA A 261 -23.63 4.96 20.07
CA ALA A 261 -24.22 5.01 21.42
C ALA A 261 -23.89 3.76 22.26
N GLN A 262 -24.02 2.56 21.67
CA GLN A 262 -23.68 1.30 22.34
C GLN A 262 -22.17 1.18 22.63
N LEU A 263 -21.33 1.69 21.73
CA LEU A 263 -19.88 1.76 21.96
C LEU A 263 -19.53 2.78 23.06
N GLN A 264 -20.27 3.89 23.15
CA GLN A 264 -20.09 4.88 24.21
C GLN A 264 -20.48 4.31 25.58
N GLU A 265 -21.57 3.55 25.66
CA GLU A 265 -21.95 2.82 26.88
C GLU A 265 -20.90 1.78 27.28
N THR A 266 -20.39 1.01 26.30
CA THR A 266 -19.27 0.09 26.52
C THR A 266 -18.07 0.84 27.13
N LEU A 267 -17.74 1.99 26.56
CA LEU A 267 -16.62 2.82 26.98
C LEU A 267 -16.78 3.37 28.41
N VAL A 268 -18.00 3.76 28.83
CA VAL A 268 -18.32 4.12 30.22
C VAL A 268 -17.99 2.96 31.17
N GLU A 269 -18.39 1.74 30.82
CA GLU A 269 -18.16 0.56 31.65
C GLU A 269 -16.68 0.19 31.76
N LEU A 270 -15.94 0.28 30.65
CA LEU A 270 -14.49 0.07 30.64
C LEU A 270 -13.78 1.07 31.56
N GLN A 271 -14.16 2.34 31.49
CA GLN A 271 -13.57 3.39 32.33
C GLN A 271 -13.94 3.23 33.81
N ARG A 272 -15.18 2.80 34.11
CA ARG A 272 -15.61 2.49 35.48
C ARG A 272 -14.72 1.42 36.13
N LYS A 273 -14.15 0.53 35.33
CA LYS A 273 -13.18 -0.49 35.75
C LYS A 273 -11.72 -0.04 35.67
N ASN A 274 -11.48 1.24 35.41
CA ASN A 274 -10.16 1.86 35.29
C ASN A 274 -9.32 1.35 34.11
N LEU A 275 -9.94 0.82 33.05
CA LEU A 275 -9.22 0.51 31.81
C LEU A 275 -8.80 1.81 31.12
N ARG A 276 -7.53 1.89 30.70
CA ARG A 276 -6.93 3.08 30.09
C ARG A 276 -6.21 2.73 28.81
N THR A 277 -6.25 3.64 27.83
CA THR A 277 -5.43 3.54 26.63
C THR A 277 -4.33 4.62 26.62
N ILE A 278 -3.10 4.20 26.38
CA ILE A 278 -1.92 5.06 26.26
C ILE A 278 -1.83 5.53 24.80
N PHE A 279 -2.82 6.32 24.38
CA PHE A 279 -2.87 6.87 23.03
C PHE A 279 -1.88 8.04 22.92
N ARG A 280 -0.96 8.03 21.95
CA ARG A 280 0.15 9.00 21.84
C ARG A 280 -0.33 10.48 21.87
N LYS A 281 -0.05 11.23 22.96
CA LYS A 281 0.04 12.72 23.21
C LYS A 281 -0.69 13.80 22.39
N GLN A 282 -1.37 13.55 21.27
CA GLN A 282 -2.22 14.56 20.62
C GLN A 282 -3.71 14.39 20.96
N ILE A 283 -4.06 13.32 21.66
CA ILE A 283 -5.45 13.02 22.07
C ILE A 283 -5.55 12.79 23.60
N GLU A 284 -4.44 12.92 24.35
CA GLU A 284 -4.43 12.71 25.81
C GLU A 284 -5.22 13.78 26.58
N GLU A 285 -5.50 14.93 25.95
CA GLU A 285 -6.36 15.96 26.53
C GLU A 285 -7.78 15.78 26.00
N GLY A 286 -8.65 15.27 26.88
CA GLY A 286 -10.08 15.21 26.63
C GLY A 286 -10.78 13.94 27.14
N PRO A 287 -12.11 13.95 27.08
CA PRO A 287 -12.97 12.87 27.54
C PRO A 287 -12.79 11.61 26.70
N SER A 288 -12.99 10.47 27.35
CA SER A 288 -13.02 9.17 26.68
C SER A 288 -14.04 9.20 25.52
N ARG A 289 -13.68 8.66 24.36
CA ARG A 289 -14.49 8.80 23.14
C ARG A 289 -14.30 7.65 22.15
N VAL A 290 -15.32 7.43 21.34
CA VAL A 290 -15.27 6.56 20.17
C VAL A 290 -14.77 7.39 18.98
N LEU A 291 -13.72 6.92 18.30
CA LEU A 291 -13.28 7.52 17.03
C LEU A 291 -13.55 6.55 15.89
N THR A 292 -14.38 6.96 14.94
CA THR A 292 -14.56 6.25 13.68
C THR A 292 -13.30 6.44 12.82
N ILE A 293 -12.53 5.36 12.64
CA ILE A 293 -11.32 5.38 11.81
C ILE A 293 -11.70 5.18 10.34
N ARG A 294 -12.66 4.27 10.07
CA ARG A 294 -13.29 3.96 8.78
C ARG A 294 -14.68 3.35 9.03
N GLU A 295 -15.47 3.09 7.99
CA GLU A 295 -16.74 2.35 8.14
C GLU A 295 -16.54 1.06 8.94
N LYS A 296 -17.35 0.88 9.99
CA LYS A 296 -17.32 -0.27 10.91
C LYS A 296 -15.97 -0.52 11.61
N LYS A 297 -15.05 0.46 11.64
CA LYS A 297 -13.78 0.40 12.39
C LYS A 297 -13.71 1.55 13.38
N TYR A 298 -13.68 1.20 14.66
CA TYR A 298 -13.70 2.16 15.76
C TYR A 298 -12.45 2.01 16.63
N ALA A 299 -11.82 3.13 16.98
CA ALA A 299 -10.87 3.18 18.09
C ALA A 299 -11.60 3.65 19.36
N LEU A 300 -11.37 2.94 20.45
CA LEU A 300 -11.89 3.30 21.77
C LEU A 300 -10.78 4.01 22.55
N ILE A 301 -10.95 5.31 22.76
CA ILE A 301 -10.01 6.13 23.52
C ILE A 301 -10.50 6.24 24.95
N LEU A 302 -9.73 5.70 25.89
CA LEU A 302 -10.04 5.60 27.32
C LEU A 302 -9.05 6.48 28.09
N THR A 303 -9.52 7.64 28.55
CA THR A 303 -8.77 8.61 29.35
C THR A 303 -9.27 8.64 30.80
N ASP A 304 -8.64 9.47 31.62
CA ASP A 304 -9.10 9.73 33.00
C ASP A 304 -10.39 10.58 33.04
N GLU A 305 -10.74 11.24 31.94
CA GLU A 305 -11.93 12.08 31.84
C GLU A 305 -13.14 11.25 31.34
N PRO A 306 -14.33 11.40 31.98
CA PRO A 306 -15.50 10.62 31.62
C PRO A 306 -15.97 10.93 30.20
N PRO A 307 -16.57 9.96 29.47
CA PRO A 307 -17.12 10.19 28.16
C PRO A 307 -18.14 11.32 28.17
N LEU A 308 -18.12 12.14 27.12
CA LEU A 308 -19.22 13.08 26.91
C LEU A 308 -20.51 12.29 26.71
N PRO A 309 -21.63 12.74 27.30
CA PRO A 309 -22.93 12.16 27.00
C PRO A 309 -23.15 12.21 25.49
N PRO A 310 -23.80 11.20 24.89
CA PRO A 310 -24.16 11.24 23.48
C PRO A 310 -24.95 12.53 23.26
N GLN A 311 -24.33 13.50 22.60
CA GLN A 311 -25.08 14.67 22.19
C GLN A 311 -26.12 14.12 21.22
N ALA A 312 -27.40 14.32 21.54
CA ALA A 312 -28.46 14.01 20.60
C ALA A 312 -28.09 14.74 19.30
N GLU A 313 -27.72 13.98 18.27
CA GLU A 313 -27.57 14.56 16.95
C GLU A 313 -28.87 15.32 16.70
N PRO A 314 -28.83 16.63 16.41
CA PRO A 314 -30.01 17.29 15.90
C PRO A 314 -30.40 16.47 14.68
N SER A 315 -31.59 15.88 14.74
CA SER A 315 -32.14 15.01 13.71
C SER A 315 -31.72 15.52 12.34
N ARG A 316 -30.90 14.75 11.62
CA ARG A 316 -30.68 14.95 10.19
C ARG A 316 -31.99 14.65 9.48
N HIS A 317 -32.97 15.55 9.63
CA HIS A 317 -33.90 15.82 8.57
C HIS A 317 -33.04 16.30 7.42
N VAL A 318 -32.97 15.48 6.38
CA VAL A 318 -32.50 15.86 5.05
C VAL A 318 -33.47 16.91 4.52
N SER A 319 -33.39 18.12 5.05
CA SER A 319 -33.73 19.32 4.32
C SER A 319 -32.59 19.52 3.35
N LEU A 320 -32.95 19.64 2.07
CA LEU A 320 -32.08 19.70 0.90
C LEU A 320 -31.22 20.98 0.84
N GLU A 321 -30.71 21.47 1.96
CA GLU A 321 -29.71 22.53 1.99
C GLU A 321 -28.34 21.86 2.00
N HIS A 322 -27.61 22.06 0.90
CA HIS A 322 -26.26 21.53 0.71
C HIS A 322 -25.40 21.83 1.94
N ALA A 323 -24.94 20.76 2.60
CA ALA A 323 -23.88 20.84 3.58
C ALA A 323 -22.66 21.49 2.90
N LYS A 324 -22.36 22.74 3.25
CA LYS A 324 -21.09 23.37 2.90
C LYS A 324 -19.97 22.49 3.46
N SER A 325 -19.00 22.19 2.59
CA SER A 325 -17.74 21.53 2.94
C SER A 325 -17.21 22.02 4.30
N PRO A 326 -16.72 21.14 5.20
CA PRO A 326 -16.11 21.54 6.47
C PRO A 326 -14.83 22.38 6.31
N THR A 327 -14.36 22.52 5.08
CA THR A 327 -13.37 23.49 4.63
C THR A 327 -13.90 24.09 3.34
N SER A 328 -14.75 25.11 3.46
CA SER A 328 -14.55 26.23 2.54
C SER A 328 -13.11 26.68 2.76
N LEU A 329 -12.35 26.82 1.67
CA LEU A 329 -11.04 27.47 1.72
C LEU A 329 -11.13 28.64 2.70
N PRO A 330 -10.09 28.90 3.53
CA PRO A 330 -10.06 30.16 4.27
C PRO A 330 -10.35 31.23 3.24
N VAL A 331 -11.51 31.91 3.38
CA VAL A 331 -12.03 32.88 2.42
C VAL A 331 -10.81 33.62 1.92
N ALA A 332 -10.42 33.33 0.67
CA ALA A 332 -9.14 33.80 0.13
C ALA A 332 -9.11 35.26 0.50
N LEU A 333 -8.13 35.64 1.34
CA LEU A 333 -8.03 36.95 1.98
C LEU A 333 -8.58 37.94 0.98
N ALA A 334 -9.75 38.52 1.28
CA ALA A 334 -10.43 39.40 0.34
C ALA A 334 -9.39 40.42 -0.07
N VAL A 335 -8.80 40.23 -1.25
CA VAL A 335 -7.94 41.21 -1.88
C VAL A 335 -8.92 42.33 -2.11
N SER A 336 -8.88 43.30 -1.20
CA SER A 336 -9.77 44.44 -1.17
C SER A 336 -9.54 45.22 -2.46
N GLY A 337 -10.31 44.86 -3.47
CA GLY A 337 -10.16 45.27 -4.84
C GLY A 337 -11.05 44.35 -5.63
N GLU A 338 -12.22 44.86 -6.00
CA GLU A 338 -13.20 44.24 -6.89
C GLU A 338 -12.48 43.49 -8.02
N ASN A 339 -12.22 42.20 -7.83
CA ASN A 339 -11.80 41.34 -8.91
C ASN A 339 -13.12 40.88 -9.52
N PRO A 340 -13.54 41.42 -10.68
CA PRO A 340 -14.74 40.95 -11.32
C PRO A 340 -14.58 39.45 -11.47
N SER A 341 -15.50 38.70 -10.87
CA SER A 341 -15.65 37.26 -11.03
C SER A 341 -15.25 36.92 -12.46
N VAL A 342 -14.14 36.18 -12.61
CA VAL A 342 -13.65 35.79 -13.92
C VAL A 342 -14.68 34.79 -14.47
N LYS A 343 -15.77 35.31 -15.02
CA LYS A 343 -16.58 34.63 -16.03
C LYS A 343 -15.64 34.47 -17.22
N ARG A 344 -14.80 33.45 -17.14
CA ARG A 344 -13.94 33.04 -18.25
C ARG A 344 -14.89 32.77 -19.40
N THR A 345 -14.71 33.51 -20.48
CA THR A 345 -15.48 33.29 -21.70
C THR A 345 -15.23 31.84 -22.13
N LEU A 346 -16.27 31.01 -22.12
CA LEU A 346 -16.22 29.61 -22.58
C LEU A 346 -15.58 29.48 -23.98
N ALA A 347 -15.65 30.55 -24.77
CA ALA A 347 -15.06 30.66 -26.11
C ALA A 347 -13.51 30.67 -26.15
N SER A 348 -12.82 30.75 -25.02
CA SER A 348 -11.35 30.65 -25.00
C SER A 348 -10.88 29.20 -25.13
N SER A 349 -9.71 28.97 -25.73
CA SER A 349 -9.07 27.64 -25.75
C SER A 349 -8.92 27.04 -24.35
N GLN A 350 -8.72 27.89 -23.34
CA GLN A 350 -8.67 27.49 -21.95
C GLN A 350 -10.02 27.01 -21.39
N GLY A 351 -11.15 27.52 -21.89
CA GLY A 351 -12.49 27.07 -21.50
C GLY A 351 -12.78 25.63 -21.92
N HIS A 352 -12.55 25.30 -23.19
CA HIS A 352 -12.73 23.95 -23.73
C HIS A 352 -11.87 22.89 -23.02
N TYR A 353 -10.66 23.30 -22.66
CA TYR A 353 -9.72 22.50 -21.91
C TYR A 353 -10.27 22.10 -20.52
N TYR A 354 -10.79 23.08 -19.77
CA TYR A 354 -11.35 22.82 -18.45
C TYR A 354 -12.62 21.98 -18.54
N MET A 355 -13.47 22.22 -19.55
CA MET A 355 -14.63 21.37 -19.80
C MET A 355 -14.22 19.91 -20.04
N THR A 356 -13.14 19.67 -20.79
CA THR A 356 -12.63 18.32 -21.05
C THR A 356 -12.12 17.67 -19.75
N MET A 357 -11.39 18.43 -18.94
CA MET A 357 -10.93 17.97 -17.62
C MET A 357 -12.09 17.65 -16.68
N TYR A 358 -13.12 18.50 -16.66
CA TYR A 358 -14.30 18.33 -15.85
C TYR A 358 -15.12 17.12 -16.32
N ALA A 359 -15.28 16.94 -17.64
CA ALA A 359 -15.90 15.75 -18.20
C ALA A 359 -15.16 14.45 -17.79
N LEU A 360 -13.83 14.43 -17.87
CA LEU A 360 -13.02 13.28 -17.45
C LEU A 360 -13.11 12.97 -15.96
N ASN A 361 -13.14 13.99 -15.10
CA ASN A 361 -12.95 13.79 -13.65
C ASN A 361 -14.23 13.95 -12.82
N VAL A 362 -15.30 14.51 -13.39
CA VAL A 362 -16.57 14.75 -12.68
C VAL A 362 -17.72 14.02 -13.36
N VAL A 363 -17.80 14.04 -14.69
CA VAL A 363 -18.93 13.44 -15.43
C VAL A 363 -18.74 11.95 -15.70
N LEU A 364 -17.57 11.57 -16.21
CA LEU A 364 -17.25 10.17 -16.52
C LEU A 364 -17.28 9.23 -15.29
N PRO A 365 -16.76 9.60 -14.11
CA PRO A 365 -16.67 8.65 -13.00
C PRO A 365 -18.03 8.12 -12.49
N PRO A 366 -19.09 8.93 -12.30
CA PRO A 366 -20.43 8.42 -12.02
C PRO A 366 -20.93 7.39 -13.03
N ALA A 367 -20.70 7.61 -14.33
CA ALA A 367 -21.07 6.66 -15.38
C ALA A 367 -20.29 5.35 -15.27
N LEU A 368 -18.98 5.42 -15.03
CA LEU A 368 -18.14 4.23 -14.82
C LEU A 368 -18.58 3.41 -13.59
N ARG A 369 -18.96 4.07 -12.49
CA ARG A 369 -19.52 3.38 -11.32
C ARG A 369 -20.83 2.68 -11.66
N LEU A 370 -21.71 3.33 -12.41
CA LEU A 370 -22.96 2.74 -12.86
C LEU A 370 -22.73 1.53 -13.77
N VAL A 371 -21.78 1.62 -14.70
CA VAL A 371 -21.34 0.48 -15.53
C VAL A 371 -20.89 -0.68 -14.64
N MET A 372 -20.01 -0.44 -13.66
CA MET A 372 -19.58 -1.50 -12.73
C MET A 372 -20.75 -2.12 -11.97
N LYS A 373 -21.71 -1.31 -11.51
CA LYS A 373 -22.93 -1.79 -10.85
C LYS A 373 -23.81 -2.65 -11.74
N ILE A 374 -23.93 -2.31 -13.02
CA ILE A 374 -24.67 -3.10 -14.01
C ILE A 374 -23.95 -4.41 -14.31
N VAL A 375 -22.66 -4.35 -14.63
CA VAL A 375 -21.88 -5.52 -15.08
C VAL A 375 -21.64 -6.50 -13.93
N CYS A 376 -21.54 -6.00 -12.69
CA CYS A 376 -21.38 -6.81 -11.48
C CYS A 376 -22.66 -6.85 -10.64
N ALA A 377 -23.84 -6.92 -11.27
CA ALA A 377 -25.12 -6.96 -10.55
C ALA A 377 -25.24 -8.14 -9.56
N ASP A 378 -24.43 -9.18 -9.76
CA ASP A 378 -24.33 -10.38 -8.92
C ASP A 378 -23.21 -10.31 -7.87
N LYS A 379 -22.53 -9.17 -7.71
CA LYS A 379 -21.55 -8.94 -6.64
C LYS A 379 -22.26 -8.89 -5.26
N PRO A 380 -21.79 -9.65 -4.25
CA PRO A 380 -22.27 -9.50 -2.88
C PRO A 380 -22.01 -8.09 -2.31
N SER A 381 -22.86 -7.62 -1.40
CA SER A 381 -22.73 -6.30 -0.77
C SER A 381 -21.45 -6.16 0.06
N GLU A 382 -20.95 -7.25 0.64
CA GLU A 382 -19.80 -7.25 1.56
C GLU A 382 -18.45 -7.35 0.83
N VAL A 383 -18.44 -7.58 -0.48
CA VAL A 383 -17.25 -7.85 -1.28
C VAL A 383 -16.93 -6.63 -2.13
N THR A 384 -15.67 -6.15 -2.13
CA THR A 384 -15.27 -5.04 -2.99
C THR A 384 -15.34 -5.43 -4.47
N TYR A 385 -15.48 -4.47 -5.37
CA TYR A 385 -15.44 -4.78 -6.81
C TYR A 385 -14.12 -5.42 -7.25
N LEU A 386 -13.02 -5.07 -6.58
CA LEU A 386 -11.71 -5.64 -6.88
C LEU A 386 -11.62 -7.11 -6.42
N ASP A 387 -12.03 -7.41 -5.18
CA ASP A 387 -12.07 -8.78 -4.66
C ASP A 387 -13.02 -9.67 -5.49
N TYR A 388 -14.16 -9.10 -5.88
CA TYR A 388 -15.11 -9.76 -6.76
C TYR A 388 -14.49 -10.10 -8.11
N SER A 389 -13.80 -9.13 -8.72
CA SER A 389 -13.07 -9.31 -9.98
C SER A 389 -12.01 -10.41 -9.84
N TYR A 390 -11.21 -10.34 -8.77
CA TYR A 390 -10.14 -11.31 -8.48
C TYR A 390 -10.70 -12.73 -8.32
N THR A 391 -11.78 -12.87 -7.56
CA THR A 391 -12.47 -14.15 -7.35
C THR A 391 -12.95 -14.73 -8.68
N ARG A 392 -13.62 -13.91 -9.50
CA ARG A 392 -14.07 -14.31 -10.84
C ARG A 392 -12.90 -14.72 -11.75
N TYR A 393 -11.78 -13.98 -11.72
CA TYR A 393 -10.58 -14.34 -12.50
C TYR A 393 -9.96 -15.66 -12.04
N LYS A 394 -9.92 -15.90 -10.73
CA LYS A 394 -9.39 -17.13 -10.13
C LYS A 394 -10.25 -18.33 -10.52
N GLU A 395 -11.57 -18.22 -10.40
CA GLU A 395 -12.53 -19.26 -10.81
C GLU A 395 -12.39 -19.64 -12.29
N LYS A 396 -12.07 -18.67 -13.15
CA LYS A 396 -11.95 -18.84 -14.60
C LYS A 396 -10.51 -19.11 -15.08
N LYS A 397 -9.54 -19.27 -14.18
CA LYS A 397 -8.12 -19.56 -14.50
C LYS A 397 -7.48 -18.52 -15.42
N CYS A 398 -7.85 -17.24 -15.30
CA CYS A 398 -7.29 -16.15 -16.11
C CYS A 398 -5.93 -15.66 -15.57
N HIS A 399 -4.93 -16.54 -15.51
CA HIS A 399 -3.63 -16.28 -14.88
C HIS A 399 -2.89 -15.05 -15.44
N GLY A 400 -2.98 -14.78 -16.74
CA GLY A 400 -2.32 -13.62 -17.36
C GLY A 400 -2.89 -12.27 -16.91
N LEU A 401 -4.20 -12.20 -16.64
CA LEU A 401 -4.82 -10.98 -16.13
C LEU A 401 -4.54 -10.79 -14.65
N LEU A 402 -4.53 -11.88 -13.87
CA LEU A 402 -4.10 -11.86 -12.46
C LEU A 402 -2.67 -11.35 -12.33
N SER A 403 -1.74 -11.84 -13.17
CA SER A 403 -0.35 -11.33 -13.17
C SER A 403 -0.28 -9.85 -13.59
N TYR A 404 -1.04 -9.42 -14.60
CA TYR A 404 -1.09 -8.00 -15.00
C TYR A 404 -1.59 -7.09 -13.86
N VAL A 405 -2.63 -7.55 -13.16
CA VAL A 405 -3.25 -6.87 -12.02
C VAL A 405 -2.27 -6.80 -10.85
N SER A 406 -1.63 -7.93 -10.49
CA SER A 406 -0.62 -7.99 -9.42
C SER A 406 0.63 -7.15 -9.73
N ASN A 407 1.04 -7.04 -11.00
CA ASN A 407 2.21 -6.26 -11.41
C ASN A 407 1.96 -4.73 -11.37
N LYS A 408 0.71 -4.26 -11.23
CA LYS A 408 0.36 -2.84 -11.07
C LYS A 408 0.04 -2.50 -9.61
N SER A 409 0.99 -2.76 -8.71
CA SER A 409 0.84 -2.59 -7.25
C SER A 409 0.21 -1.25 -6.84
N HIS A 410 0.70 -0.12 -7.34
CA HIS A 410 0.16 1.21 -6.98
C HIS A 410 -1.32 1.40 -7.36
N MET A 411 -1.74 0.79 -8.47
CA MET A 411 -3.11 0.88 -8.94
C MET A 411 -4.00 -0.05 -8.12
N MET A 412 -3.49 -1.23 -7.79
CA MET A 412 -4.11 -2.15 -6.84
C MET A 412 -4.26 -1.55 -5.46
N ASP A 413 -3.30 -0.77 -4.99
CA ASP A 413 -3.38 -0.08 -3.71
C ASP A 413 -4.47 1.00 -3.72
N ALA A 414 -4.59 1.77 -4.80
CA ALA A 414 -5.68 2.74 -4.96
C ALA A 414 -7.05 2.07 -5.03
N LEU A 415 -7.12 0.87 -5.63
CA LEU A 415 -8.36 0.12 -5.84
C LEU A 415 -8.75 -0.77 -4.65
N ASN A 416 -7.78 -1.29 -3.90
CA ASN A 416 -7.98 -2.05 -2.64
C ASN A 416 -8.51 -1.15 -1.53
N LYS A 417 -8.17 0.15 -1.57
CA LYS A 417 -8.52 1.12 -0.52
C LYS A 417 -9.92 1.71 -0.68
N CYS A 418 -10.54 1.56 -1.84
CA CYS A 418 -11.78 2.25 -2.17
C CYS A 418 -12.78 1.26 -2.76
N ASP A 419 -13.93 1.07 -2.11
CA ASP A 419 -15.08 0.49 -2.82
C ASP A 419 -15.42 1.39 -4.02
N CYS A 420 -15.98 0.87 -5.13
CA CYS A 420 -16.32 1.73 -6.26
C CYS A 420 -17.31 2.83 -5.87
N GLU A 421 -18.14 2.59 -4.86
CA GLU A 421 -19.05 3.59 -4.27
C GLU A 421 -18.31 4.58 -3.34
N GLU A 422 -17.19 4.19 -2.75
CA GLU A 422 -16.33 5.00 -1.87
C GLU A 422 -15.11 5.62 -2.55
N LEU A 423 -14.82 5.28 -3.82
CA LEU A 423 -13.81 5.96 -4.63
C LEU A 423 -14.19 7.43 -4.64
N ASP A 424 -13.62 8.18 -3.72
CA ASP A 424 -13.78 9.62 -3.65
C ASP A 424 -12.98 10.16 -4.83
N VAL A 425 -13.65 10.28 -5.97
CA VAL A 425 -13.09 10.86 -7.19
C VAL A 425 -13.10 12.38 -6.98
N ARG A 426 -12.37 12.84 -5.98
CA ARG A 426 -12.02 14.23 -5.71
C ARG A 426 -10.51 14.38 -5.89
N PRO A 427 -10.08 15.44 -6.59
CA PRO A 427 -10.41 15.54 -7.99
C PRO A 427 -9.13 15.42 -8.82
N PHE A 428 -9.30 15.18 -10.12
CA PHE A 428 -8.26 15.18 -11.17
C PHE A 428 -7.56 13.87 -11.51
N ASP A 429 -7.86 12.75 -10.82
CA ASP A 429 -7.45 11.47 -11.36
C ASP A 429 -8.55 10.41 -11.44
N ALA A 430 -9.34 10.47 -12.51
CA ALA A 430 -10.20 9.35 -12.92
C ALA A 430 -9.43 8.12 -13.42
N GLN A 431 -8.09 8.16 -13.57
CA GLN A 431 -7.28 7.05 -14.10
C GLN A 431 -7.48 5.74 -13.33
N PRO A 432 -7.48 5.69 -11.98
CA PRO A 432 -7.65 4.43 -11.27
C PRO A 432 -8.99 3.77 -11.63
N LEU A 433 -10.07 4.56 -11.69
CA LEU A 433 -11.39 4.06 -12.06
C LEU A 433 -11.46 3.66 -13.54
N ILE A 434 -10.90 4.46 -14.45
CA ILE A 434 -10.81 4.13 -15.89
C ILE A 434 -10.08 2.79 -16.08
N GLU A 435 -8.95 2.60 -15.41
CA GLU A 435 -8.16 1.37 -15.51
C GLU A 435 -8.86 0.18 -14.84
N LEU A 436 -9.53 0.38 -13.69
CA LEU A 436 -10.33 -0.69 -13.05
C LEU A 436 -11.43 -1.18 -13.99
N VAL A 437 -12.26 -0.26 -14.51
CA VAL A 437 -13.37 -0.63 -15.40
C VAL A 437 -12.83 -1.24 -16.70
N PHE A 438 -11.75 -0.69 -17.26
CA PHE A 438 -11.11 -1.25 -18.45
C PHE A 438 -10.58 -2.67 -18.20
N LEU A 439 -9.92 -2.91 -17.07
CA LEU A 439 -9.42 -4.24 -16.71
C LEU A 439 -10.55 -5.22 -16.51
N PHE A 440 -11.60 -4.80 -15.81
CA PHE A 440 -12.75 -5.63 -15.55
C PHE A 440 -13.38 -6.10 -16.86
N LEU A 441 -13.74 -5.16 -17.73
CA LEU A 441 -14.36 -5.43 -19.03
C LEU A 441 -13.45 -6.24 -19.97
N SER A 442 -12.16 -5.92 -20.01
CA SER A 442 -11.17 -6.69 -20.79
C SER A 442 -11.04 -8.11 -20.28
N GLY A 443 -11.14 -8.29 -18.98
CA GLY A 443 -11.12 -9.57 -18.32
C GLY A 443 -12.39 -10.38 -18.58
N CYS A 444 -13.57 -9.78 -18.46
CA CYS A 444 -14.85 -10.39 -18.83
C CYS A 444 -14.82 -10.86 -20.29
N SER A 445 -14.37 -10.00 -21.22
CA SER A 445 -14.22 -10.36 -22.64
C SER A 445 -13.35 -11.61 -22.85
N LYS A 446 -12.27 -11.79 -22.06
CA LYS A 446 -11.40 -12.98 -22.13
C LYS A 446 -11.96 -14.21 -21.39
N MET A 447 -12.70 -14.01 -20.29
CA MET A 447 -13.25 -15.09 -19.45
C MET A 447 -14.27 -15.97 -20.16
N TYR A 448 -15.00 -15.43 -21.14
CA TYR A 448 -16.04 -16.18 -21.84
C TYR A 448 -15.48 -17.17 -22.87
N GLY A 449 -14.15 -17.31 -22.98
CA GLY A 449 -13.51 -18.46 -23.64
C GLY A 449 -13.89 -18.63 -25.09
N ILE A 450 -14.21 -17.54 -25.79
CA ILE A 450 -14.62 -17.62 -27.18
C ILE A 450 -13.36 -17.55 -28.05
N ASP A 451 -13.29 -18.44 -29.03
CA ASP A 451 -12.34 -18.41 -30.14
C ASP A 451 -12.02 -16.95 -30.54
N PRO A 452 -10.77 -16.52 -30.69
CA PRO A 452 -10.44 -15.16 -31.13
C PRO A 452 -11.12 -14.74 -32.45
N ALA A 453 -11.66 -15.68 -33.23
CA ALA A 453 -12.50 -15.42 -34.41
C ALA A 453 -13.95 -15.00 -34.09
N ILE A 454 -14.42 -15.26 -32.87
CA ILE A 454 -15.74 -14.91 -32.34
C ILE A 454 -15.49 -14.13 -31.03
N GLU A 455 -14.77 -13.00 -31.10
CA GLU A 455 -14.91 -12.01 -30.03
C GLU A 455 -16.41 -11.74 -29.85
N ASP A 456 -16.92 -11.89 -28.64
CA ASP A 456 -18.30 -11.51 -28.34
C ASP A 456 -18.46 -10.05 -28.74
N ALA A 457 -19.15 -9.81 -29.87
CA ALA A 457 -19.30 -8.49 -30.43
C ALA A 457 -19.91 -7.52 -29.39
N GLU A 458 -20.58 -8.09 -28.39
CA GLU A 458 -21.24 -7.41 -27.30
C GLU A 458 -20.27 -6.74 -26.31
N TYR A 459 -19.21 -7.42 -25.82
CA TYR A 459 -18.22 -6.78 -24.93
C TYR A 459 -17.20 -5.92 -25.68
N LYS A 460 -17.00 -6.20 -26.98
CA LYS A 460 -16.05 -5.47 -27.82
C LYS A 460 -16.36 -3.97 -27.87
N ASN A 461 -17.65 -3.61 -27.93
CA ASN A 461 -18.08 -2.21 -27.91
C ASN A 461 -17.67 -1.51 -26.61
N LEU A 462 -17.96 -2.11 -25.46
CA LEU A 462 -17.57 -1.56 -24.14
C LEU A 462 -16.05 -1.39 -24.00
N VAL A 463 -15.27 -2.38 -24.43
CA VAL A 463 -13.80 -2.31 -24.40
C VAL A 463 -13.27 -1.24 -25.35
N ASN A 464 -13.87 -1.07 -26.53
CA ASN A 464 -13.49 -0.04 -27.48
C ASN A 464 -13.80 1.37 -26.94
N LEU A 465 -14.97 1.57 -26.34
CA LEU A 465 -15.34 2.83 -25.68
C LEU A 465 -14.37 3.17 -24.55
N MET A 466 -14.03 2.20 -23.70
CA MET A 466 -13.03 2.41 -22.66
C MET A 466 -11.63 2.71 -23.22
N ARG A 467 -11.24 2.09 -24.35
CA ARG A 467 -9.99 2.41 -25.04
C ARG A 467 -10.01 3.85 -25.55
N GLU A 468 -11.13 4.29 -26.13
CA GLU A 468 -11.31 5.66 -26.60
C GLU A 468 -11.19 6.67 -25.44
N VAL A 469 -11.82 6.42 -24.29
CA VAL A 469 -11.65 7.25 -23.09
C VAL A 469 -10.18 7.34 -22.66
N ARG A 470 -9.47 6.20 -22.65
CA ARG A 470 -8.04 6.17 -22.33
C ARG A 470 -7.21 6.97 -23.32
N ASP A 471 -7.55 6.89 -24.60
CA ASP A 471 -6.88 7.64 -25.66
C ASP A 471 -7.17 9.14 -25.56
N ILE A 472 -8.43 9.55 -25.30
CA ILE A 472 -8.80 10.96 -25.05
C ILE A 472 -8.06 11.48 -23.82
N ARG A 473 -8.04 10.73 -22.72
CA ARG A 473 -7.29 11.11 -21.52
C ARG A 473 -5.80 11.23 -21.79
N THR A 474 -5.22 10.29 -22.53
CA THR A 474 -3.80 10.30 -22.89
C THR A 474 -3.49 11.47 -23.82
N LYS A 475 -4.30 11.71 -24.84
CA LYS A 475 -4.18 12.88 -25.73
C LYS A 475 -4.34 14.18 -24.98
N TRP A 476 -5.28 14.26 -24.04
CA TRP A 476 -5.42 15.39 -23.15
C TRP A 476 -4.14 15.57 -22.34
N LEU A 477 -3.66 14.56 -21.62
CA LEU A 477 -2.39 14.62 -20.88
C LEU A 477 -1.17 14.96 -21.76
N ILE A 478 -1.15 14.58 -23.03
CA ILE A 478 -0.07 14.92 -23.97
C ILE A 478 -0.23 16.35 -24.50
N GLY A 479 -1.42 16.75 -24.93
CA GLY A 479 -1.67 18.11 -25.44
C GLY A 479 -1.51 19.17 -24.36
N GLN A 480 -1.78 18.78 -23.11
CA GLN A 480 -1.36 19.48 -21.90
C GLN A 480 0.15 19.73 -21.84
N MET A 481 0.93 18.66 -22.02
CA MET A 481 2.39 18.71 -22.01
C MET A 481 2.95 19.53 -23.17
N GLU A 482 2.29 19.49 -24.33
CA GLU A 482 2.76 20.13 -25.57
C GLU A 482 2.17 21.54 -25.79
N ASN A 483 1.25 21.96 -24.92
CA ASN A 483 0.51 23.22 -25.04
C ASN A 483 -0.21 23.34 -26.41
N THR A 484 -0.63 22.19 -26.97
CA THR A 484 -1.25 22.12 -28.29
C THR A 484 -2.75 22.38 -28.18
N PRO A 485 -3.30 23.33 -28.96
CA PRO A 485 -4.74 23.63 -28.95
C PRO A 485 -5.61 22.53 -29.58
N GLU A 486 -5.01 21.42 -30.04
CA GLU A 486 -5.70 20.34 -30.76
C GLU A 486 -6.60 19.47 -29.89
N VAL A 487 -6.48 19.51 -28.56
CA VAL A 487 -7.36 18.73 -27.65
C VAL A 487 -8.58 19.53 -27.16
N ASN A 488 -8.86 20.67 -27.79
CA ASN A 488 -10.03 21.48 -27.43
C ASN A 488 -11.30 20.84 -28.00
N GLY A 489 -12.25 20.49 -27.13
CA GLY A 489 -13.60 20.10 -27.53
C GLY A 489 -14.00 18.64 -27.29
N GLU A 490 -13.14 17.83 -26.65
CA GLU A 490 -13.43 16.42 -26.36
C GLU A 490 -14.45 16.21 -25.24
N ALA A 491 -14.83 17.27 -24.51
CA ALA A 491 -15.81 17.19 -23.41
C ALA A 491 -17.13 16.54 -23.83
N ASN A 492 -17.70 16.96 -24.96
CA ASN A 492 -18.93 16.38 -25.50
C ASN A 492 -18.72 14.91 -25.86
N ARG A 493 -17.58 14.56 -26.46
CA ARG A 493 -17.29 13.18 -26.81
C ARG A 493 -17.14 12.29 -25.57
N ILE A 494 -16.52 12.78 -24.50
CA ILE A 494 -16.43 12.04 -23.22
C ILE A 494 -17.82 11.78 -22.63
N ILE A 495 -18.73 12.75 -22.75
CA ILE A 495 -20.12 12.61 -22.29
C ILE A 495 -20.86 11.58 -23.14
N ASP A 496 -20.73 11.67 -24.46
CA ASP A 496 -21.30 10.68 -25.39
C ASP A 496 -20.80 9.28 -25.05
N ILE A 497 -19.48 9.11 -24.83
CA ILE A 497 -18.90 7.83 -24.42
C ILE A 497 -19.45 7.39 -23.07
N ALA A 498 -19.59 8.28 -22.08
CA ALA A 498 -20.14 7.94 -20.77
C ALA A 498 -21.58 7.39 -20.88
N ILE A 499 -22.41 8.03 -21.70
CA ILE A 499 -23.79 7.60 -21.98
C ILE A 499 -23.81 6.29 -22.77
N GLU A 500 -22.98 6.17 -23.81
CA GLU A 500 -22.84 4.96 -24.62
C GLU A 500 -22.37 3.76 -23.78
N LEU A 501 -21.42 3.96 -22.86
CA LEU A 501 -20.95 2.93 -21.94
C LEU A 501 -22.09 2.39 -21.06
N VAL A 502 -22.90 3.28 -20.47
CA VAL A 502 -24.05 2.87 -19.66
C VAL A 502 -25.09 2.15 -20.51
N ARG A 503 -25.36 2.64 -21.72
CA ARG A 503 -26.32 2.03 -22.66
C ARG A 503 -25.91 0.63 -23.08
N GLU A 504 -24.66 0.46 -23.52
CA GLU A 504 -24.14 -0.84 -23.95
C GLU A 504 -24.09 -1.82 -22.78
N ALA A 505 -23.71 -1.36 -21.57
CA ALA A 505 -23.73 -2.21 -20.37
C ALA A 505 -25.16 -2.64 -20.00
N ALA A 506 -26.13 -1.72 -20.00
CA ALA A 506 -27.52 -2.02 -19.67
C ALA A 506 -28.14 -3.01 -20.66
N LYS A 507 -27.84 -2.86 -21.97
CA LYS A 507 -28.27 -3.78 -23.02
C LYS A 507 -27.65 -5.17 -22.86
N LEU A 508 -26.34 -5.22 -22.67
CA LEU A 508 -25.57 -6.46 -22.53
C LEU A 508 -26.06 -7.29 -21.33
N HIS A 509 -26.31 -6.63 -20.20
CA HIS A 509 -26.77 -7.28 -18.96
C HIS A 509 -28.30 -7.37 -18.85
N ARG A 510 -29.04 -7.01 -19.91
CA ARG A 510 -30.51 -7.09 -19.98
C ARG A 510 -31.20 -6.44 -18.78
N VAL A 511 -30.71 -5.27 -18.38
CA VAL A 511 -31.25 -4.52 -17.24
C VAL A 511 -32.72 -4.17 -17.52
N PRO A 512 -33.66 -4.47 -16.60
CA PRO A 512 -35.05 -4.03 -16.72
C PRO A 512 -35.10 -2.50 -16.82
N ASP A 513 -35.96 -1.98 -17.69
CA ASP A 513 -36.09 -0.54 -17.94
C ASP A 513 -34.76 0.12 -18.35
N ALA A 514 -33.97 -0.56 -19.18
CA ALA A 514 -32.67 -0.06 -19.67
C ALA A 514 -32.77 1.38 -20.21
N ASP A 515 -33.85 1.71 -20.92
CA ASP A 515 -34.08 3.06 -21.44
C ASP A 515 -34.18 4.11 -20.31
N ALA A 516 -34.87 3.80 -19.20
CA ALA A 516 -34.98 4.69 -18.05
C ALA A 516 -33.68 4.80 -17.24
N VAL A 517 -32.83 3.76 -17.27
CA VAL A 517 -31.46 3.83 -16.70
C VAL A 517 -30.58 4.76 -17.54
N VAL A 518 -30.64 4.62 -18.87
CA VAL A 518 -29.89 5.45 -19.81
C VAL A 518 -30.35 6.90 -19.75
N GLU A 519 -31.65 7.17 -19.73
CA GLU A 519 -32.21 8.52 -19.61
C GLU A 519 -31.77 9.20 -18.31
N ARG A 520 -31.74 8.47 -17.18
CA ARG A 520 -31.23 9.00 -15.91
C ARG A 520 -29.73 9.30 -15.97
N ALA A 521 -28.94 8.44 -16.62
CA ALA A 521 -27.51 8.66 -16.80
C ALA A 521 -27.25 9.86 -17.70
N GLU A 522 -27.98 9.99 -18.80
CA GLU A 522 -27.93 11.13 -19.72
C GLU A 522 -28.29 12.43 -18.99
N TYR A 523 -29.42 12.46 -18.26
CA TYR A 523 -29.81 13.60 -17.44
C TYR A 523 -28.75 13.95 -16.40
N ALA A 524 -28.16 12.96 -15.71
CA ALA A 524 -27.11 13.20 -14.72
C ALA A 524 -25.83 13.77 -15.36
N CYS A 525 -25.39 13.21 -16.49
CA CYS A 525 -24.21 13.68 -17.21
C CYS A 525 -24.40 15.11 -17.74
N LEU A 526 -25.56 15.40 -18.35
CA LEU A 526 -25.90 16.73 -18.85
C LEU A 526 -26.07 17.73 -17.70
N SER A 527 -26.75 17.36 -16.61
CA SER A 527 -26.90 18.24 -15.44
C SER A 527 -25.56 18.57 -14.79
N LEU A 528 -24.61 17.64 -14.74
CA LEU A 528 -23.26 17.92 -14.25
C LEU A 528 -22.50 18.87 -15.18
N LEU A 529 -22.75 18.81 -16.50
CA LEU A 529 -22.19 19.75 -17.47
C LEU A 529 -22.85 21.13 -17.38
N ASP A 530 -24.17 21.21 -17.26
CA ASP A 530 -24.88 22.49 -17.12
C ASP A 530 -24.42 23.22 -15.84
N LYS A 531 -24.13 22.46 -14.79
CA LYS A 531 -23.50 23.02 -13.58
C LYS A 531 -22.15 23.65 -13.89
N TYR A 532 -21.39 23.21 -14.88
CA TYR A 532 -20.12 23.86 -15.24
C TYR A 532 -20.32 25.33 -15.66
N ASP A 533 -21.45 25.67 -16.30
CA ASP A 533 -21.75 27.05 -16.68
C ASP A 533 -22.11 27.95 -15.48
N ASP A 534 -22.61 27.36 -14.40
CA ASP A 534 -23.03 28.05 -13.16
C ASP A 534 -22.02 27.93 -12.01
N VAL A 535 -21.09 26.98 -12.07
CA VAL A 535 -20.13 26.68 -11.00
C VAL A 535 -18.95 27.62 -11.16
N TYR A 536 -18.78 28.49 -10.14
CA TYR A 536 -17.45 28.99 -9.79
C TYR A 536 -16.51 27.78 -9.80
N ILE A 537 -15.62 27.72 -10.80
CA ILE A 537 -14.66 26.63 -11.00
C ILE A 537 -14.27 26.10 -9.63
N ASP A 538 -14.55 24.83 -9.34
CA ASP A 538 -14.19 24.19 -8.08
C ASP A 538 -12.79 24.67 -7.70
N ASP A 539 -12.66 25.39 -6.59
CA ASP A 539 -11.45 26.14 -6.28
C ASP A 539 -10.24 25.18 -6.23
N ASP A 540 -10.48 23.90 -5.91
CA ASP A 540 -9.48 22.83 -5.94
C ASP A 540 -9.05 22.48 -7.37
N ALA A 541 -9.96 22.53 -8.36
CA ALA A 541 -9.67 22.34 -9.79
C ALA A 541 -8.85 23.46 -10.38
N TYR A 542 -9.25 24.67 -10.05
CA TYR A 542 -8.50 25.84 -10.46
C TYR A 542 -7.10 25.81 -9.84
N ALA A 543 -7.00 25.46 -8.57
CA ALA A 543 -5.74 25.36 -7.87
C ALA A 543 -4.83 24.24 -8.42
N ALA A 544 -5.38 23.05 -8.67
CA ALA A 544 -4.69 21.93 -9.29
C ALA A 544 -4.14 22.28 -10.67
N ASP A 545 -4.96 22.90 -11.52
CA ASP A 545 -4.54 23.37 -12.84
C ASP A 545 -3.40 24.38 -12.75
N ILE A 546 -3.49 25.37 -11.86
CA ILE A 546 -2.42 26.35 -11.69
C ILE A 546 -1.09 25.68 -11.29
N VAL A 547 -1.13 24.76 -10.32
CA VAL A 547 0.05 24.03 -9.86
C VAL A 547 0.63 23.17 -10.98
N MET A 548 -0.22 22.44 -11.70
CA MET A 548 0.17 21.60 -12.84
C MET A 548 0.77 22.41 -13.99
N MET A 549 0.15 23.52 -14.36
CA MET A 549 0.63 24.41 -15.42
C MET A 549 1.98 25.03 -15.07
N GLU A 550 2.20 25.45 -13.82
CA GLU A 550 3.51 25.94 -13.40
C GLU A 550 4.57 24.83 -13.39
N ASN A 551 4.27 23.69 -12.75
CA ASN A 551 5.13 22.50 -12.74
C ASN A 551 5.55 22.13 -14.16
N TRP A 552 4.63 22.13 -15.12
CA TRP A 552 4.92 21.83 -16.52
C TRP A 552 5.76 22.91 -17.19
N SER A 553 5.44 24.19 -16.97
CA SER A 553 6.25 25.28 -17.52
C SER A 553 7.72 25.17 -17.10
N GLN A 554 7.97 24.75 -15.86
CA GLN A 554 9.32 24.52 -15.36
C GLN A 554 9.97 23.27 -15.96
N ARG A 555 9.21 22.19 -16.17
CA ARG A 555 9.69 20.94 -16.82
C ARG A 555 10.00 21.09 -18.31
N PHE A 556 9.20 21.86 -19.06
CA PHE A 556 9.27 21.95 -20.52
C PHE A 556 10.05 23.16 -21.03
N LEU A 557 9.93 24.32 -20.39
CA LEU A 557 10.66 25.54 -20.79
C LEU A 557 12.04 25.64 -20.12
N GLY A 558 12.28 24.90 -19.03
CA GLY A 558 13.59 24.80 -18.38
C GLY A 558 14.48 23.73 -19.03
N LYS A 559 15.79 24.01 -19.15
CA LYS A 559 16.87 23.08 -19.59
C LYS A 559 17.03 21.81 -18.72
N VAL A 560 16.06 21.49 -17.87
CA VAL A 560 16.10 20.45 -16.85
C VAL A 560 16.04 19.03 -17.44
N LYS A 561 15.60 18.87 -18.70
CA LYS A 561 15.27 17.55 -19.27
C LYS A 561 16.42 16.56 -19.40
N ASP A 562 17.68 17.01 -19.53
CA ASP A 562 18.84 16.12 -19.69
C ASP A 562 20.04 16.45 -18.79
N GLU A 563 20.25 17.70 -18.40
CA GLU A 563 21.46 18.07 -17.64
C GLU A 563 21.38 17.65 -16.17
N GLU A 564 20.21 17.79 -15.51
CA GLU A 564 20.04 17.26 -14.15
C GLU A 564 20.07 15.73 -14.15
N PHE A 565 19.63 15.10 -15.24
CA PHE A 565 19.71 13.66 -15.45
C PHE A 565 21.12 13.14 -15.71
N LYS A 566 21.92 13.90 -16.46
CA LYS A 566 23.34 13.61 -16.66
C LYS A 566 24.10 13.75 -15.35
N LYS A 567 23.78 14.75 -14.53
CA LYS A 567 24.35 14.92 -13.18
C LYS A 567 24.00 13.76 -12.25
N LEU A 568 22.79 13.21 -12.34
CA LEU A 568 22.40 11.99 -11.64
C LEU A 568 23.22 10.77 -12.05
N ARG A 569 23.56 10.67 -13.34
CA ARG A 569 24.42 9.62 -13.90
C ARG A 569 25.85 9.65 -13.34
N ASP A 570 26.34 10.84 -13.00
CA ASP A 570 27.70 11.06 -12.50
C ASP A 570 27.82 10.88 -10.97
N LEU A 571 26.72 10.62 -10.26
CA LEU A 571 26.66 10.55 -8.79
C LEU A 571 26.31 9.14 -8.30
N GLY A 572 27.03 8.71 -7.25
CA GLY A 572 27.29 7.30 -6.96
C GLY A 572 26.15 6.48 -6.36
N CYS A 573 25.03 7.07 -5.94
CA CYS A 573 23.89 6.36 -5.33
C CYS A 573 22.56 7.09 -5.51
N ILE A 574 21.52 6.34 -5.89
CA ILE A 574 20.13 6.79 -5.83
C ILE A 574 19.36 5.86 -4.89
N GLU A 575 18.72 6.47 -3.89
CA GLU A 575 17.72 5.80 -3.06
C GLU A 575 16.33 6.24 -3.53
N ILE A 576 15.47 5.28 -3.90
CA ILE A 576 14.08 5.54 -4.28
C ILE A 576 13.17 5.10 -3.14
N TYR A 577 12.36 6.02 -2.65
CA TYR A 577 11.31 5.80 -1.67
C TYR A 577 9.98 5.98 -2.39
N GLU A 578 9.30 4.87 -2.63
CA GLU A 578 7.89 4.92 -3.03
C GLU A 578 7.06 4.92 -1.75
N SER A 579 5.95 5.66 -1.73
CA SER A 579 4.99 5.58 -0.64
C SER A 579 4.05 4.40 -0.86
N PRO A 580 4.17 3.29 -0.09
CA PRO A 580 3.03 2.46 0.25
C PRO A 580 2.53 2.85 1.64
N ASP A 581 1.26 2.53 1.96
CA ASP A 581 0.64 2.70 3.29
C ASP A 581 1.34 1.91 4.43
N HIS A 582 2.52 1.36 4.17
CA HIS A 582 3.31 0.58 5.10
C HIS A 582 4.75 1.08 5.13
N TRP A 583 4.98 2.32 5.55
CA TRP A 583 6.33 2.77 5.95
C TRP A 583 6.90 2.00 7.16
N TRP A 584 6.10 1.09 7.73
CA TRP A 584 6.43 0.19 8.83
C TRP A 584 6.97 -1.17 8.38
N VAL A 585 6.73 -1.57 7.12
CA VAL A 585 7.30 -2.76 6.50
C VAL A 585 8.33 -2.24 5.51
N GLU A 586 9.57 -2.70 5.62
CA GLU A 586 10.76 -2.17 4.94
C GLU A 586 10.44 -1.48 3.60
N PRO A 587 10.91 -0.23 3.37
CA PRO A 587 10.72 0.45 2.09
C PRO A 587 11.08 -0.52 0.96
N LEU A 588 10.43 -0.40 -0.20
CA LEU A 588 11.01 -0.90 -1.45
C LEU A 588 12.29 -0.10 -1.72
N LEU A 589 13.33 -0.42 -0.94
CA LEU A 589 14.69 0.06 -1.04
C LEU A 589 15.28 -0.66 -2.24
N SER A 590 14.89 -0.19 -3.41
CA SER A 590 15.69 -0.39 -4.60
C SER A 590 16.88 0.56 -4.48
N ILE A 591 17.87 0.17 -3.68
CA ILE A 591 19.17 0.85 -3.64
C ILE A 591 19.87 0.50 -4.95
N PHE A 592 19.90 1.45 -5.88
CA PHE A 592 20.71 1.29 -7.08
C PHE A 592 22.14 1.76 -6.75
N VAL A 593 22.99 0.83 -6.32
CA VAL A 593 24.42 1.09 -6.15
C VAL A 593 25.12 0.84 -7.49
N SER A 594 25.58 1.91 -8.13
CA SER A 594 26.22 1.89 -9.45
C SER A 594 27.59 1.17 -9.51
N ARG A 595 28.03 0.47 -8.46
CA ARG A 595 29.45 0.07 -8.34
C ARG A 595 29.88 -1.10 -9.23
N ASP A 596 29.01 -2.08 -9.53
CA ASP A 596 29.46 -3.33 -10.18
C ASP A 596 28.76 -3.69 -11.49
N HIS A 597 27.86 -2.84 -11.95
CA HIS A 597 27.24 -3.02 -13.25
C HIS A 597 27.43 -1.75 -14.04
N GLN A 598 28.01 -1.89 -15.24
CA GLN A 598 27.61 -1.05 -16.37
C GLN A 598 26.14 -1.34 -16.72
N TYR A 599 25.22 -1.29 -15.74
CA TYR A 599 23.85 -0.92 -16.02
C TYR A 599 24.01 0.45 -16.64
N LYS A 600 23.95 0.48 -17.98
CA LYS A 600 23.51 1.66 -18.68
C LYS A 600 22.37 2.18 -17.83
N PHE A 601 22.52 3.40 -17.33
CA PHE A 601 21.43 4.20 -16.80
C PHE A 601 20.38 4.21 -17.91
N ASP A 602 19.52 3.20 -17.92
CA ASP A 602 18.74 2.82 -19.08
C ASP A 602 17.35 3.44 -18.97
N GLU A 603 16.57 3.28 -20.02
CA GLU A 603 15.18 3.69 -20.01
C GLU A 603 14.39 2.99 -18.88
N THR A 604 14.84 1.86 -18.35
CA THR A 604 14.18 1.16 -17.24
C THR A 604 14.25 1.97 -15.94
N LEU A 605 15.43 2.42 -15.49
CA LEU A 605 15.54 3.24 -14.28
C LEU A 605 14.81 4.59 -14.44
N LYS A 606 14.89 5.16 -15.65
CA LYS A 606 14.13 6.37 -15.99
C LYS A 606 12.62 6.13 -15.94
N ASN A 607 12.14 4.97 -16.40
CA ASN A 607 10.74 4.57 -16.29
C ASN A 607 10.34 4.25 -14.84
N VAL A 608 11.25 3.74 -14.01
CA VAL A 608 11.01 3.55 -12.57
C VAL A 608 10.85 4.90 -11.87
N ILE A 609 11.80 5.82 -12.06
CA ILE A 609 11.76 7.14 -11.42
C ILE A 609 10.62 8.01 -11.96
N PHE A 610 10.52 8.12 -13.29
CA PHE A 610 9.58 9.01 -14.00
C PHE A 610 8.43 8.26 -14.63
N GLY A 611 8.04 7.11 -14.06
CA GLY A 611 6.89 6.35 -14.52
C GLY A 611 5.72 7.26 -14.88
N LYS A 612 4.93 6.85 -15.88
CA LYS A 612 3.95 7.68 -16.62
C LYS A 612 2.87 8.38 -15.78
N LEU A 613 2.91 8.28 -14.45
CA LEU A 613 1.84 8.60 -13.52
C LEU A 613 2.15 9.75 -12.53
N HIS A 614 3.37 10.31 -12.50
CA HIS A 614 3.67 11.41 -11.56
C HIS A 614 3.23 12.77 -12.08
N GLY A 615 2.16 13.31 -11.47
CA GLY A 615 1.56 14.60 -11.83
C GLY A 615 2.51 15.77 -11.62
N VAL A 616 3.06 15.92 -10.40
CA VAL A 616 3.87 17.10 -10.01
C VAL A 616 5.29 16.72 -9.59
N ARG A 617 6.29 17.58 -9.84
CA ARG A 617 7.69 17.38 -9.46
C ARG A 617 8.08 18.45 -8.45
N ILE A 618 8.70 18.05 -7.36
CA ILE A 618 9.23 18.95 -6.34
C ILE A 618 10.73 18.72 -6.28
N LEU A 619 11.52 19.74 -6.57
CA LEU A 619 12.98 19.68 -6.52
C LEU A 619 13.47 20.38 -5.24
N LEU A 620 14.20 19.64 -4.42
CA LEU A 620 14.94 20.16 -3.28
C LEU A 620 16.43 19.95 -3.53
N ARG A 621 17.18 21.04 -3.68
CA ARG A 621 18.65 20.98 -3.77
C ARG A 621 19.23 21.27 -2.40
N CYS A 622 19.85 20.29 -1.76
CA CYS A 622 20.42 20.46 -0.42
C CYS A 622 21.60 21.44 -0.39
N ARG A 623 22.17 21.79 -1.56
CA ARG A 623 23.22 22.81 -1.72
C ARG A 623 22.68 24.24 -1.72
N ASP A 624 21.43 24.44 -2.13
CA ASP A 624 20.80 25.74 -1.95
C ASP A 624 20.57 25.89 -0.45
N THR A 625 20.80 27.06 0.15
CA THR A 625 20.67 27.27 1.62
C THR A 625 19.46 28.14 1.96
N LYS A 626 18.56 28.35 0.99
CA LYS A 626 17.46 29.31 1.07
C LYS A 626 16.18 28.76 1.69
N ALA A 627 15.91 27.46 1.57
CA ALA A 627 14.72 26.84 2.14
C ALA A 627 14.95 26.51 3.62
N ARG A 628 14.06 26.97 4.49
CA ARG A 628 14.08 26.69 5.94
C ARG A 628 12.89 25.88 6.42
N SER A 629 11.88 25.73 5.56
CA SER A 629 10.65 24.99 5.79
C SER A 629 10.19 24.32 4.50
N PHE A 630 9.29 23.35 4.60
CA PHE A 630 8.65 22.79 3.42
C PHE A 630 7.86 23.85 2.62
N SER A 631 7.26 24.84 3.29
CA SER A 631 6.57 25.94 2.62
C SER A 631 7.52 26.74 1.72
N ASP A 632 8.78 26.97 2.15
CA ASP A 632 9.78 27.62 1.31
C ASP A 632 10.13 26.76 0.08
N VAL A 633 10.18 25.43 0.23
CA VAL A 633 10.39 24.51 -0.90
C VAL A 633 9.24 24.62 -1.89
N ILE A 634 7.99 24.72 -1.41
CA ILE A 634 6.82 24.92 -2.24
C ILE A 634 6.84 26.27 -2.96
N GLU A 635 7.19 27.35 -2.28
CA GLU A 635 7.30 28.68 -2.90
C GLU A 635 8.42 28.75 -3.95
N GLN A 636 9.54 28.05 -3.72
CA GLN A 636 10.64 27.96 -4.68
C GLN A 636 10.26 27.16 -5.92
N ASN A 637 9.49 26.07 -5.75
CA ASN A 637 9.05 25.22 -6.85
C ASN A 637 7.80 25.74 -7.55
N PHE A 638 6.94 26.51 -6.89
CA PHE A 638 5.67 26.99 -7.45
C PHE A 638 5.40 28.47 -7.14
N PRO A 639 6.31 29.40 -7.47
CA PRO A 639 6.17 30.81 -7.10
C PRO A 639 4.91 31.46 -7.71
N LYS A 640 4.55 31.12 -8.95
CA LYS A 640 3.36 31.69 -9.61
C LYS A 640 2.08 31.14 -8.99
N ALA A 641 2.02 29.85 -8.67
CA ALA A 641 0.89 29.22 -8.02
C ALA A 641 0.70 29.79 -6.62
N CYS A 642 1.78 29.85 -5.83
CA CYS A 642 1.74 30.43 -4.48
C CYS A 642 1.27 31.89 -4.52
N SER A 643 1.70 32.69 -5.51
CA SER A 643 1.23 34.08 -5.65
C SER A 643 -0.26 34.21 -5.99
N LYS A 644 -0.84 33.19 -6.64
CA LYS A 644 -2.24 33.20 -7.10
C LYS A 644 -3.22 32.62 -6.08
N ILE A 645 -2.88 31.49 -5.48
CA ILE A 645 -3.78 30.70 -4.62
C ILE A 645 -3.27 30.52 -3.19
N GLY A 646 -2.06 31.01 -2.88
CA GLY A 646 -1.42 30.87 -1.58
C GLY A 646 -0.67 29.54 -1.41
N VAL A 647 0.42 29.57 -0.64
CA VAL A 647 1.29 28.40 -0.38
C VAL A 647 0.54 27.22 0.26
N SER A 648 -0.37 27.51 1.19
CA SER A 648 -1.15 26.48 1.89
C SER A 648 -2.07 25.71 0.94
N SER A 649 -2.66 26.40 -0.04
CA SER A 649 -3.49 25.79 -1.07
C SER A 649 -2.65 24.95 -2.03
N VAL A 650 -1.46 25.44 -2.43
CA VAL A 650 -0.52 24.64 -3.22
C VAL A 650 -0.10 23.38 -2.46
N GLU A 651 0.27 23.48 -1.19
CA GLU A 651 0.60 22.33 -0.34
C GLU A 651 -0.56 21.33 -0.28
N TYR A 652 -1.78 21.81 -0.06
CA TYR A 652 -2.98 20.97 -0.02
C TYR A 652 -3.16 20.21 -1.34
N ILE A 653 -3.10 20.91 -2.47
CA ILE A 653 -3.24 20.31 -3.81
C ILE A 653 -2.15 19.27 -4.10
N LEU A 654 -0.90 19.53 -3.70
CA LEU A 654 0.21 18.61 -3.95
C LEU A 654 0.00 17.24 -3.31
N LYS A 655 -0.72 17.15 -2.19
CA LYS A 655 -1.06 15.87 -1.53
C LYS A 655 -1.93 14.96 -2.40
N TYR A 656 -2.60 15.51 -3.41
CA TYR A 656 -3.52 14.79 -4.30
C TYR A 656 -2.99 14.65 -5.73
N GLN A 657 -1.78 15.16 -6.03
CA GLN A 657 -1.21 15.19 -7.39
C GLN A 657 -0.05 14.20 -7.60
N TYR A 658 0.04 13.17 -6.74
CA TYR A 658 1.07 12.11 -6.80
C TYR A 658 2.47 12.68 -7.05
N PRO A 659 3.02 13.50 -6.13
CA PRO A 659 4.23 14.25 -6.39
C PRO A 659 5.46 13.32 -6.41
N LEU A 660 6.33 13.58 -7.39
CA LEU A 660 7.70 13.09 -7.44
C LEU A 660 8.62 14.13 -6.79
N ILE A 661 9.07 13.84 -5.58
CA ILE A 661 9.98 14.66 -4.79
C ILE A 661 11.41 14.21 -5.09
N PHE A 662 12.26 15.13 -5.54
CA PHE A 662 13.65 14.87 -5.83
C PHE A 662 14.53 15.66 -4.86
N VAL A 663 15.29 14.94 -4.03
CA VAL A 663 16.24 15.49 -3.07
C VAL A 663 17.64 15.31 -3.64
N ASP A 664 18.23 16.40 -4.13
CA ASP A 664 19.55 16.42 -4.72
C ASP A 664 20.65 16.66 -3.69
N ALA A 665 21.76 15.94 -3.82
CA ALA A 665 22.97 16.05 -3.00
C ALA A 665 22.69 15.97 -1.47
N TYR A 666 21.96 14.94 -1.03
CA TYR A 666 21.60 14.76 0.37
C TYR A 666 22.80 14.69 1.32
N ASP A 667 23.95 14.18 0.85
CA ASP A 667 25.20 14.19 1.63
C ASP A 667 25.72 15.60 1.95
N GLU A 668 25.24 16.62 1.23
CA GLU A 668 25.56 18.03 1.46
C GLU A 668 24.47 18.75 2.29
N ALA A 669 23.41 18.05 2.72
CA ALA A 669 22.38 18.61 3.58
C ALA A 669 22.93 18.92 4.97
N ASP A 670 22.86 20.19 5.35
CA ASP A 670 23.08 20.62 6.72
C ASP A 670 21.94 20.16 7.66
N ALA A 671 22.06 20.46 8.95
CA ALA A 671 21.07 20.03 9.94
C ALA A 671 19.67 20.58 9.65
N MET A 672 19.57 21.80 9.14
CA MET A 672 18.30 22.47 8.83
C MET A 672 17.63 21.82 7.61
N TYR A 673 18.40 21.51 6.56
CA TYR A 673 17.85 20.83 5.37
C TYR A 673 17.37 19.42 5.68
N ARG A 674 18.05 18.72 6.60
CA ARG A 674 17.56 17.43 7.07
C ARG A 674 16.18 17.59 7.71
N GLU A 675 15.97 18.59 8.57
CA GLU A 675 14.66 18.90 9.17
C GLU A 675 13.58 19.18 8.11
N VAL A 676 13.89 19.94 7.06
CA VAL A 676 12.96 20.19 5.94
C VAL A 676 12.57 18.89 5.23
N ILE A 677 13.54 18.00 4.99
CA ILE A 677 13.29 16.69 4.39
C ILE A 677 12.43 15.82 5.33
N GLU A 678 12.69 15.84 6.64
CA GLU A 678 11.85 15.14 7.61
C GLU A 678 10.41 15.69 7.61
N GLU A 679 10.24 17.02 7.51
CA GLU A 679 8.92 17.67 7.38
C GLU A 679 8.20 17.23 6.10
N MET A 680 8.89 17.18 4.96
CA MET A 680 8.35 16.73 3.69
C MET A 680 7.86 15.29 3.75
N VAL A 681 8.72 14.40 4.24
CA VAL A 681 8.40 12.99 4.48
C VAL A 681 7.19 12.90 5.41
N TYR A 682 7.18 13.63 6.53
CA TYR A 682 6.05 13.66 7.44
C TYR A 682 4.76 14.21 6.80
N LYS A 683 4.80 15.20 5.93
CA LYS A 683 3.59 15.75 5.30
C LYS A 683 3.01 14.83 4.23
N PHE A 684 3.85 14.06 3.53
CA PHE A 684 3.41 13.15 2.48
C PHE A 684 3.22 11.70 2.91
N HIS A 685 3.50 11.33 4.17
CA HIS A 685 3.41 9.92 4.60
C HIS A 685 2.06 9.25 4.49
N LYS A 686 0.98 10.03 4.46
CA LYS A 686 -0.39 9.53 4.31
C LYS A 686 -0.89 9.60 2.87
N TYR A 687 -0.06 10.12 1.97
CA TYR A 687 -0.44 10.43 0.62
C TYR A 687 0.44 9.65 -0.37
N PRO A 688 -0.12 9.24 -1.51
CA PRO A 688 0.68 8.67 -2.57
C PRO A 688 1.73 9.66 -3.08
N CYS A 689 3.00 9.35 -2.91
CA CYS A 689 4.12 10.14 -3.43
C CYS A 689 5.32 9.24 -3.74
N LYS A 690 6.27 9.75 -4.53
CA LYS A 690 7.58 9.12 -4.73
C LYS A 690 8.67 10.11 -4.34
N ILE A 691 9.59 9.71 -3.48
CA ILE A 691 10.73 10.52 -3.03
C ILE A 691 12.00 9.85 -3.55
N VAL A 692 12.83 10.60 -4.25
CA VAL A 692 14.09 10.13 -4.83
C VAL A 692 15.20 10.94 -4.21
N ILE A 693 16.13 10.27 -3.54
CA ILE A 693 17.22 10.90 -2.81
C ILE A 693 18.53 10.52 -3.49
N ASN A 694 19.25 11.54 -3.92
CA ASN A 694 20.57 11.42 -4.53
C ASN A 694 21.64 11.81 -3.53
N HIS A 695 22.70 11.00 -3.40
CA HIS A 695 23.87 11.32 -2.59
C HIS A 695 25.15 10.69 -3.14
N ARG A 696 26.30 11.25 -2.75
CA ARG A 696 27.60 10.62 -3.03
C ARG A 696 27.79 9.38 -2.17
N PHE A 697 28.42 8.35 -2.74
CA PHE A 697 28.88 7.19 -1.98
C PHE A 697 30.16 7.55 -1.21
N VAL A 698 30.14 7.44 0.12
CA VAL A 698 31.33 7.67 0.95
C VAL A 698 32.01 6.31 1.19
N ALA A 699 33.19 6.11 0.61
CA ALA A 699 33.89 4.82 0.61
C ALA A 699 34.40 4.36 1.99
N ASP A 700 34.52 5.27 2.97
CA ASP A 700 35.26 5.01 4.21
C ASP A 700 34.39 4.61 5.41
N SER A 701 33.06 4.50 5.26
CA SER A 701 32.21 3.98 6.33
C SER A 701 31.86 2.52 6.07
N LEU A 702 32.61 1.59 6.67
CA LEU A 702 32.30 0.14 6.63
C LEU A 702 30.93 -0.24 7.24
N ASP A 703 30.19 0.71 7.84
CA ASP A 703 28.83 0.52 8.38
C ASP A 703 27.72 1.06 7.42
N SER A 704 28.05 1.32 6.15
CA SER A 704 27.19 1.99 5.13
C SER A 704 26.07 1.12 4.54
N SER A 705 25.81 -0.07 5.07
CA SER A 705 24.65 -0.88 4.64
C SER A 705 23.33 -0.41 5.25
N LYS A 706 23.37 0.55 6.19
CA LYS A 706 22.18 1.19 6.74
C LYS A 706 21.74 2.34 5.82
N PRO A 707 20.52 2.31 5.25
CA PRO A 707 20.02 3.40 4.41
C PRO A 707 20.11 4.73 5.14
N LEU A 708 20.54 5.79 4.47
CA LEU A 708 20.75 7.11 5.09
C LEU A 708 19.47 7.69 5.70
N VAL A 709 18.30 7.25 5.21
CA VAL A 709 16.96 7.62 5.69
C VAL A 709 16.33 6.57 6.60
N LEU A 710 16.93 5.39 6.78
CA LEU A 710 16.45 4.42 7.79
C LEU A 710 16.45 5.01 9.22
N PRO A 711 17.42 5.85 9.63
CA PRO A 711 17.36 6.59 10.89
C PRO A 711 16.16 7.55 10.96
N LEU A 712 15.63 8.00 9.84
CA LEU A 712 14.52 8.96 9.70
C LEU A 712 13.18 8.24 9.93
N ALA A 713 12.96 7.11 9.26
CA ALA A 713 11.83 6.22 9.52
C ALA A 713 11.87 5.64 10.96
N LEU A 714 13.07 5.28 11.45
CA LEU A 714 13.28 4.81 12.83
C LEU A 714 13.17 5.95 13.86
N LYS A 715 13.54 7.21 13.54
CA LYS A 715 13.32 8.38 14.41
C LYS A 715 11.85 8.75 14.51
N MET A 716 11.04 8.56 13.46
CA MET A 716 9.58 8.70 13.56
C MET A 716 8.97 7.72 14.57
N SER A 717 9.64 6.60 14.86
CA SER A 717 9.28 5.71 15.97
C SER A 717 9.77 6.19 17.35
N LYS A 718 10.78 7.08 17.42
CA LYS A 718 11.56 7.44 18.64
C LYS A 718 11.69 8.94 19.02
N PHE A 719 11.13 9.92 18.29
CA PHE A 719 11.31 11.36 18.61
C PHE A 719 10.76 11.77 20.01
N PRO A 720 11.51 12.54 20.83
CA PRO A 720 11.00 13.19 22.05
C PRO A 720 10.16 14.43 21.71
N LYS A 721 8.95 14.50 22.26
CA LYS A 721 7.86 15.41 21.86
C LYS A 721 7.93 16.86 22.41
N ASN A 722 9.11 17.43 22.64
CA ASN A 722 9.25 18.77 23.21
C ASN A 722 9.98 19.76 22.28
N PHE A 723 9.68 19.77 20.98
CA PHE A 723 10.11 20.85 20.07
C PHE A 723 8.89 21.72 19.71
N LYS A 724 8.85 22.93 20.26
CA LYS A 724 7.99 24.02 19.79
C LYS A 724 8.79 24.81 18.74
N PHE A 725 8.29 24.91 17.50
CA PHE A 725 8.74 25.97 16.59
C PHE A 725 8.04 27.28 17.02
N CYS A 726 8.82 28.36 17.14
CA CYS A 726 8.32 29.73 17.32
C CYS A 726 7.81 30.30 16.00
#